data_AF-V5EWP1-F1
#
_entry.id   AF-V5EWP1-F1
#
_cell.length_a   1.000
_cell.length_b   1.000
_cell.length_c   1.000
_cell.angle_alpha   90.00
_cell.angle_beta   90.00
_cell.angle_gamma   90.00
#
_symmetry.space_group_name_H-M   'P 1'
#
loop_
_entity.id
_entity.type
_entity.pdbx_description
1 polymer ?
#
loop_
_entity_poly.entity_id
_entity_poly.type
_entity_poly.pdbx_seq_one_letter_code
_entity_poly.pdbx_strand_id
1 'polypeptide(L)'
;MAATDIAAAFAPDLLAPATVSDFNKQYEASEPYKHAVIPALINEDLLKATRHEIIEELRFAEKETDIYKVNQTGDLANLDGLPAEEAGKLQNLLRLRNAIYSQEFRDWLQGVTGCGPLSAKKKDMSINDYRQGCHLLNHDDVISTRRVSYILYLPDPDQPWQPEWGGALELYPVRSKGVPDDVPSKIIPPKWNQFTFFTVQPGHSFHSVEEVVHPSQSRLSISGWFHRPQEGEEGFTTEDEKKEAEVEKEMSSLESLSAKENAKLFEAYPEHFAPPLPGSSLSQEEKKFLIQFLNPAYLVEKTQEQLFEQFGDESQILLSEVLRKEIAQPLEKALRQADAQDGFQWWVSDNGEESTRIQSHGVGTNRASEQTTETKEWSIAGPPHKQRYAVLSDQAAPNKASEIATSQIPNPLPTDASALLKLLSTVLFPSDAFRHFLANISQLVPLGARPVEARRFRPGLDYTLARSDTDPVLDVTLNLTPDVVKPSLEEERKAGPRGLAGKAKKVKTAPGASSSTGTKLLSKKQAKDLAGKWESGDIGGWECYMAPHEGEEDPAVYQSGNSGKKATNGEEGDAEMKVVDGEEEEEEEIVEMIEDDGEEDEDFDGVLLNLTPSFNTLSVVLRDEGVMRFVKYLAASAGGSRWDVIGEFEIGAIEEEEEEMAEESQDHELRKTIEMAFICKKCRKAFRKDLTQYEESDEFCPHCDNHYVIDAKTPQAVLSVEGEDARVDNRMLRDDRVKYDPRKDFYFRRVAAQETERIDEGGWLQAIKDRAAGKLGPDGLPLDAAGPVGEDGKPLLDASALNGGPAGKQWSKFNDDDLDWS
;
A
#
# COMPACT_ATOMS: atom_id res chain seq x y z
N MET A 1 34.70 -26.19 -2.76
CA MET A 1 35.37 -26.30 -4.07
C MET A 1 36.87 -26.16 -3.88
N ALA A 2 37.69 -26.74 -4.76
CA ALA A 2 39.14 -26.48 -4.78
C ALA A 2 39.43 -25.09 -5.35
N ALA A 3 40.52 -24.43 -4.93
CA ALA A 3 40.85 -23.05 -5.35
C ALA A 3 40.94 -22.88 -6.88
N THR A 4 41.40 -23.89 -7.61
CA THR A 4 41.47 -23.89 -9.08
C THR A 4 40.10 -23.91 -9.75
N ASP A 5 39.10 -24.54 -9.11
CA ASP A 5 37.72 -24.59 -9.60
C ASP A 5 36.97 -23.27 -9.32
N ILE A 6 37.29 -22.62 -8.19
CA ILE A 6 36.79 -21.29 -7.85
C ILE A 6 37.29 -20.25 -8.85
N ALA A 7 38.60 -20.23 -9.14
CA ALA A 7 39.16 -19.28 -10.11
C ALA A 7 38.57 -19.46 -11.52
N ALA A 8 38.23 -20.69 -11.91
CA ALA A 8 37.62 -20.99 -13.21
C ALA A 8 36.16 -20.50 -13.32
N ALA A 9 35.49 -20.20 -12.20
CA ALA A 9 34.13 -19.65 -12.20
C ALA A 9 34.09 -18.16 -12.57
N PHE A 10 35.22 -17.44 -12.46
CA PHE A 10 35.30 -16.01 -12.74
C PHE A 10 35.80 -15.72 -14.16
N ALA A 11 35.60 -14.49 -14.61
CA ALA A 11 36.20 -13.97 -15.84
C ALA A 11 37.74 -14.05 -15.77
N PRO A 12 38.44 -14.21 -16.91
CA PRO A 12 39.89 -14.30 -16.95
C PRO A 12 40.56 -13.11 -16.24
N ASP A 13 41.61 -13.41 -15.47
CA ASP A 13 42.41 -12.43 -14.73
C ASP A 13 41.65 -11.58 -13.69
N LEU A 14 40.38 -11.87 -13.39
CA LEU A 14 39.61 -11.11 -12.40
C LEU A 14 40.32 -11.10 -11.05
N LEU A 15 40.72 -12.27 -10.56
CA LEU A 15 41.37 -12.45 -9.26
C LEU A 15 42.87 -12.06 -9.26
N ALA A 16 43.39 -11.50 -10.37
CA ALA A 16 44.78 -11.06 -10.43
C ALA A 16 45.00 -9.79 -9.58
N PRO A 17 46.16 -9.63 -8.92
CA PRO A 17 46.46 -8.45 -8.10
C PRO A 17 46.39 -7.11 -8.85
N ALA A 18 46.69 -7.11 -10.15
CA ALA A 18 46.60 -5.92 -10.99
C ALA A 18 45.16 -5.39 -11.07
N THR A 19 44.21 -6.30 -11.25
CA THR A 19 42.78 -6.02 -11.33
C THR A 19 42.25 -5.39 -10.05
N VAL A 20 42.71 -5.88 -8.89
CA VAL A 20 42.37 -5.28 -7.57
C VAL A 20 42.81 -3.81 -7.51
N SER A 21 44.05 -3.51 -7.91
CA SER A 21 44.58 -2.14 -7.87
C SER A 21 43.81 -1.19 -8.79
N ASP A 22 43.42 -1.67 -9.98
CA ASP A 22 42.72 -0.83 -10.95
C ASP A 22 41.27 -0.55 -10.54
N PHE A 23 40.55 -1.54 -10.02
CA PHE A 23 39.20 -1.32 -9.50
C PHE A 23 39.19 -0.56 -8.18
N ASN A 24 40.21 -0.70 -7.32
CA ASN A 24 40.33 0.15 -6.14
C ASN A 24 40.45 1.64 -6.52
N LYS A 25 41.26 1.99 -7.53
CA LYS A 25 41.36 3.38 -7.99
C LYS A 25 40.02 3.90 -8.52
N GLN A 26 39.27 3.07 -9.25
CA GLN A 26 37.94 3.44 -9.76
C GLN A 26 36.95 3.62 -8.61
N TYR A 27 36.97 2.71 -7.63
CA TYR A 27 36.14 2.75 -6.44
C TYR A 27 36.38 4.02 -5.62
N GLU A 28 37.65 4.36 -5.36
CA GLU A 28 38.03 5.57 -4.63
C GLU A 28 37.69 6.87 -5.37
N ALA A 29 37.67 6.86 -6.70
CA ALA A 29 37.35 8.03 -7.53
C ALA A 29 35.85 8.16 -7.87
N SER A 30 35.02 7.26 -7.36
CA SER A 30 33.60 7.18 -7.74
C SER A 30 32.71 8.11 -6.90
N GLU A 31 31.67 8.64 -7.53
CA GLU A 31 30.67 9.55 -6.93
C GLU A 31 29.25 9.11 -7.37
N PRO A 32 28.19 9.32 -6.56
CA PRO A 32 28.12 10.18 -5.37
C PRO A 32 28.71 9.59 -4.09
N TYR A 33 28.87 8.27 -4.04
CA TYR A 33 29.58 7.55 -2.98
C TYR A 33 30.35 6.40 -3.61
N LYS A 34 31.22 5.78 -2.80
CA LYS A 34 32.14 4.75 -3.31
C LYS A 34 31.37 3.54 -3.85
N HIS A 35 31.52 3.27 -5.14
CA HIS A 35 30.91 2.16 -5.86
C HIS A 35 31.85 1.68 -6.98
N ALA A 36 31.67 0.44 -7.42
CA ALA A 36 32.40 -0.10 -8.57
C ALA A 36 31.45 -0.83 -9.52
N VAL A 37 31.80 -0.82 -10.81
CA VAL A 37 31.08 -1.51 -11.88
C VAL A 37 32.06 -2.39 -12.64
N ILE A 38 31.93 -3.70 -12.49
CA ILE A 38 32.75 -4.70 -13.15
C ILE A 38 32.02 -5.14 -14.41
N PRO A 39 32.59 -4.96 -15.62
CA PRO A 39 31.87 -5.26 -16.87
C PRO A 39 31.52 -6.74 -17.07
N ALA A 40 32.37 -7.64 -16.59
CA ALA A 40 32.17 -9.09 -16.67
C ALA A 40 32.79 -9.75 -15.43
N LEU A 41 31.95 -10.32 -14.58
CA LEU A 41 32.40 -10.96 -13.34
C LEU A 41 32.66 -12.45 -13.52
N ILE A 42 31.70 -13.15 -14.11
CA ILE A 42 31.62 -14.61 -14.12
C ILE A 42 32.08 -15.14 -15.47
N ASN A 43 32.58 -16.37 -15.48
CA ASN A 43 32.85 -17.09 -16.71
C ASN A 43 31.58 -17.17 -17.57
N GLU A 44 31.70 -16.83 -18.86
CA GLU A 44 30.56 -16.69 -19.79
C GLU A 44 29.72 -17.97 -19.89
N ASP A 45 30.35 -19.14 -19.96
CA ASP A 45 29.65 -20.42 -20.10
C ASP A 45 28.92 -20.79 -18.82
N LEU A 46 29.55 -20.54 -17.66
CA LEU A 46 28.92 -20.74 -16.36
C LEU A 46 27.68 -19.84 -16.20
N LEU A 47 27.79 -18.55 -16.51
CA LEU A 47 26.68 -17.62 -16.32
C LEU A 47 25.50 -17.93 -17.25
N LYS A 48 25.76 -18.33 -18.50
CA LYS A 48 24.71 -18.80 -19.43
C LYS A 48 24.00 -20.04 -18.90
N ALA A 49 24.75 -21.02 -18.40
CA ALA A 49 24.18 -22.22 -17.81
C ALA A 49 23.34 -21.89 -16.55
N THR A 50 23.84 -21.03 -15.67
CA THR A 50 23.10 -20.57 -14.48
C THR A 50 21.81 -19.85 -14.87
N ARG A 51 21.84 -18.95 -15.86
CA ARG A 51 20.62 -18.27 -16.34
C ARG A 51 19.59 -19.27 -16.87
N HIS A 52 20.04 -20.29 -17.60
CA HIS A 52 19.16 -21.33 -18.12
C HIS A 52 18.48 -22.11 -16.98
N GLU A 53 19.24 -22.54 -15.98
CA GLU A 53 18.71 -23.19 -14.77
C GLU A 53 17.67 -22.32 -14.05
N ILE A 54 17.95 -21.01 -13.87
CA ILE A 54 17.04 -20.08 -13.22
C ILE A 54 15.69 -19.99 -13.96
N ILE A 55 15.73 -19.87 -15.29
CA ILE A 55 14.51 -19.69 -16.09
C ILE A 55 13.69 -20.98 -16.18
N GLU A 56 14.34 -22.14 -16.23
CA GLU A 56 13.64 -23.43 -16.39
C GLU A 56 13.11 -23.98 -15.07
N GLU A 57 13.83 -23.79 -13.96
CA GLU A 57 13.54 -24.49 -12.71
C GLU A 57 12.93 -23.61 -11.61
N LEU A 58 13.14 -22.28 -11.65
CA LEU A 58 12.62 -21.37 -10.62
C LEU A 58 11.30 -20.73 -11.03
N ARG A 59 10.38 -20.62 -10.06
CA ARG A 59 9.14 -19.86 -10.19
C ARG A 59 9.26 -18.53 -9.46
N PHE A 60 8.79 -17.48 -10.11
CA PHE A 60 8.74 -16.14 -9.55
C PHE A 60 7.30 -15.81 -9.12
N ALA A 61 7.17 -15.17 -7.97
CA ALA A 61 5.92 -14.58 -7.49
C ALA A 61 6.07 -13.06 -7.47
N GLU A 62 5.07 -12.35 -7.99
CA GLU A 62 5.01 -10.90 -7.88
C GLU A 62 4.76 -10.54 -6.41
N LYS A 63 5.55 -9.59 -5.90
CA LYS A 63 5.34 -8.96 -4.60
C LYS A 63 5.31 -7.46 -4.80
N GLU A 64 4.31 -6.84 -4.21
CA GLU A 64 4.09 -5.40 -4.29
C GLU A 64 3.80 -4.84 -2.90
N THR A 65 4.56 -3.80 -2.54
CA THR A 65 4.47 -3.07 -1.27
C THR A 65 4.45 -1.57 -1.59
N ASP A 66 4.53 -0.67 -0.61
CA ASP A 66 4.64 0.77 -0.90
C ASP A 66 5.93 1.11 -1.65
N ILE A 67 7.06 0.48 -1.29
CA ILE A 67 8.42 0.80 -1.76
C ILE A 67 8.87 -0.01 -2.99
N TYR A 68 8.28 -1.17 -3.30
CA TYR A 68 8.67 -1.94 -4.48
C TYR A 68 7.53 -2.68 -5.17
N LYS A 69 7.79 -3.06 -6.42
CA LYS A 69 7.07 -4.08 -7.17
C LYS A 69 8.12 -4.95 -7.86
N VAL A 70 8.21 -6.23 -7.48
CA VAL A 70 9.27 -7.13 -7.97
C VAL A 70 8.75 -8.56 -8.10
N ASN A 71 9.23 -9.31 -9.09
CA ASN A 71 9.02 -10.76 -9.13
C ASN A 71 10.20 -11.44 -8.45
N GLN A 72 9.97 -12.00 -7.28
CA GLN A 72 11.00 -12.66 -6.48
C GLN A 72 10.79 -14.17 -6.51
N THR A 73 11.88 -14.93 -6.49
CA THR A 73 11.80 -16.38 -6.20
C THR A 73 11.43 -16.59 -4.73
N GLY A 74 10.81 -17.73 -4.38
CA GLY A 74 10.67 -18.13 -2.98
C GLY A 74 12.01 -18.16 -2.23
N ASP A 75 11.98 -18.20 -0.89
CA ASP A 75 13.17 -18.06 -0.04
C ASP A 75 14.31 -19.04 -0.46
N LEU A 76 15.37 -18.46 -1.05
CA LEU A 76 16.57 -19.18 -1.49
C LEU A 76 17.59 -19.33 -0.35
N ALA A 77 17.30 -18.87 0.88
CA ALA A 77 18.20 -19.01 2.02
C ALA A 77 18.55 -20.49 2.30
N ASN A 78 17.65 -21.42 1.96
CA ASN A 78 17.84 -22.86 2.14
C ASN A 78 18.35 -23.61 0.89
N LEU A 79 19.04 -22.95 -0.04
CA LEU A 79 19.73 -23.64 -1.15
C LEU A 79 20.64 -24.80 -0.68
N ASP A 80 21.20 -24.71 0.55
CA ASP A 80 22.02 -25.78 1.16
C ASP A 80 21.20 -26.94 1.75
N GLY A 81 19.89 -26.74 1.97
CA GLY A 81 18.94 -27.73 2.49
C GLY A 81 18.07 -28.40 1.41
N LEU A 82 18.28 -28.09 0.13
CA LEU A 82 17.52 -28.68 -0.96
C LEU A 82 17.73 -30.20 -1.05
N PRO A 83 16.67 -30.99 -1.35
CA PRO A 83 16.80 -32.40 -1.69
C PRO A 83 17.83 -32.60 -2.80
N ALA A 84 18.56 -33.72 -2.77
CA ALA A 84 19.65 -34.00 -3.72
C ALA A 84 19.20 -33.95 -5.20
N GLU A 85 17.93 -34.24 -5.47
CA GLU A 85 17.34 -34.13 -6.81
C GLU A 85 17.23 -32.68 -7.27
N GLU A 86 16.71 -31.79 -6.42
CA GLU A 86 16.53 -30.35 -6.71
C GLU A 86 17.88 -29.63 -6.75
N ALA A 87 18.77 -29.92 -5.80
CA ALA A 87 20.15 -29.44 -5.83
C ALA A 87 20.89 -29.92 -7.10
N GLY A 88 20.50 -31.08 -7.64
CA GLY A 88 21.01 -31.62 -8.90
C GLY A 88 20.61 -30.81 -10.13
N LYS A 89 19.52 -30.05 -10.07
CA LYS A 89 19.03 -29.19 -11.17
C LYS A 89 19.59 -27.77 -11.13
N LEU A 90 20.05 -27.31 -9.96
CA LEU A 90 20.58 -25.95 -9.73
C LEU A 90 22.10 -25.95 -9.54
N GLN A 91 22.83 -26.85 -10.21
CA GLN A 91 24.26 -27.06 -9.98
C GLN A 91 25.10 -25.84 -10.36
N ASN A 92 24.79 -25.19 -11.48
CA ASN A 92 25.52 -24.01 -11.92
C ASN A 92 25.21 -22.80 -11.03
N LEU A 93 23.96 -22.66 -10.56
CA LEU A 93 23.59 -21.66 -9.56
C LEU A 93 24.35 -21.86 -8.23
N LEU A 94 24.43 -23.09 -7.73
CA LEU A 94 25.20 -23.41 -6.52
C LEU A 94 26.70 -23.15 -6.70
N ARG A 95 27.25 -23.48 -7.88
CA ARG A 95 28.65 -23.20 -8.24
C ARG A 95 28.91 -21.69 -8.25
N LEU A 96 28.02 -20.91 -8.87
CA LEU A 96 28.09 -19.44 -8.89
C LEU A 96 28.08 -18.85 -7.48
N ARG A 97 27.08 -19.20 -6.66
CA ARG A 97 26.96 -18.72 -5.27
C ARG A 97 28.22 -19.04 -4.47
N ASN A 98 28.70 -20.28 -4.56
CA ASN A 98 29.88 -20.72 -3.82
C ASN A 98 31.17 -20.03 -4.30
N ALA A 99 31.24 -19.60 -5.57
CA ALA A 99 32.34 -18.78 -6.08
C ALA A 99 32.25 -17.35 -5.54
N ILE A 100 31.08 -16.70 -5.58
CA ILE A 100 30.86 -15.34 -5.05
C ILE A 100 31.17 -15.27 -3.55
N TYR A 101 30.80 -16.28 -2.75
CA TYR A 101 31.09 -16.29 -1.31
C TYR A 101 32.44 -16.93 -0.94
N SER A 102 33.30 -17.24 -1.92
CA SER A 102 34.59 -17.88 -1.67
C SER A 102 35.55 -16.95 -0.92
N GLN A 103 36.60 -17.54 -0.31
CA GLN A 103 37.65 -16.75 0.35
C GLN A 103 38.36 -15.84 -0.65
N GLU A 104 38.69 -16.38 -1.82
CA GLU A 104 39.40 -15.67 -2.88
C GLU A 104 38.65 -14.43 -3.36
N PHE A 105 37.32 -14.52 -3.54
CA PHE A 105 36.53 -13.37 -3.96
C PHE A 105 36.27 -12.39 -2.82
N ARG A 106 36.07 -12.86 -1.58
CA ARG A 106 35.98 -11.98 -0.41
C ARG A 106 37.28 -11.20 -0.19
N ASP A 107 38.44 -11.80 -0.40
CA ASP A 107 39.74 -11.12 -0.31
C ASP A 107 39.92 -10.11 -1.45
N TRP A 108 39.46 -10.46 -2.65
CA TRP A 108 39.45 -9.54 -3.79
C TRP A 108 38.56 -8.31 -3.50
N LEU A 109 37.34 -8.50 -3.01
CA LEU A 109 36.42 -7.42 -2.63
C LEU A 109 37.00 -6.53 -1.52
N GLN A 110 37.63 -7.13 -0.51
CA GLN A 110 38.34 -6.41 0.54
C GLN A 110 39.48 -5.55 -0.04
N GLY A 111 40.24 -6.09 -0.99
CA GLY A 111 41.30 -5.35 -1.66
C GLY A 111 40.79 -4.17 -2.49
N VAL A 112 39.61 -4.30 -3.12
CA VAL A 112 39.00 -3.23 -3.91
C VAL A 112 38.38 -2.14 -3.03
N THR A 113 37.64 -2.53 -1.98
CA THR A 113 36.82 -1.60 -1.20
C THR A 113 37.50 -1.07 0.07
N GLY A 114 38.42 -1.84 0.65
CA GLY A 114 38.92 -1.59 2.00
C GLY A 114 37.88 -1.79 3.10
N CYS A 115 36.77 -2.51 2.85
CA CYS A 115 35.64 -2.65 3.79
C CYS A 115 35.94 -3.46 5.07
N GLY A 116 37.12 -4.07 5.16
CA GLY A 116 37.45 -5.02 6.22
C GLY A 116 36.81 -6.41 5.99
N PRO A 117 36.99 -7.34 6.94
CA PRO A 117 36.65 -8.75 6.75
C PRO A 117 35.16 -8.97 6.45
N LEU A 118 34.86 -10.04 5.71
CA LEU A 118 33.51 -10.42 5.26
C LEU A 118 33.19 -11.85 5.69
N SER A 119 31.96 -12.09 6.15
CA SER A 119 31.46 -13.40 6.60
C SER A 119 31.55 -14.45 5.49
N ALA A 120 31.97 -15.65 5.87
CA ALA A 120 31.96 -16.82 4.99
C ALA A 120 30.69 -17.67 5.19
N LYS A 121 30.11 -17.61 6.39
CA LYS A 121 28.93 -18.38 6.80
C LYS A 121 27.63 -17.73 6.33
N LYS A 122 27.48 -16.42 6.53
CA LYS A 122 26.23 -15.70 6.24
C LYS A 122 26.19 -15.31 4.76
N LYS A 123 25.62 -16.20 3.95
CA LYS A 123 25.40 -16.01 2.51
C LYS A 123 23.97 -15.48 2.32
N ASP A 124 23.84 -14.30 1.74
CA ASP A 124 22.56 -13.63 1.54
C ASP A 124 22.42 -13.23 0.07
N MET A 125 21.65 -14.02 -0.68
CA MET A 125 21.51 -13.89 -2.13
C MET A 125 20.07 -14.15 -2.53
N SER A 126 19.53 -13.27 -3.35
CA SER A 126 18.18 -13.33 -3.91
C SER A 126 18.21 -13.19 -5.44
N ILE A 127 17.19 -13.75 -6.09
CA ILE A 127 17.03 -13.68 -7.54
C ILE A 127 15.73 -12.93 -7.82
N ASN A 128 15.86 -11.85 -8.58
CA ASN A 128 14.77 -10.93 -8.86
C ASN A 128 14.62 -10.75 -10.37
N ASP A 129 13.38 -10.83 -10.85
CA ASP A 129 12.97 -10.57 -12.23
C ASP A 129 12.12 -9.29 -12.29
N TYR A 130 12.70 -8.21 -12.81
CA TYR A 130 11.98 -6.95 -13.02
C TYR A 130 11.36 -6.92 -14.42
N ARG A 131 10.03 -6.87 -14.48
CA ARG A 131 9.21 -6.75 -15.69
C ARG A 131 8.58 -5.36 -15.78
N GLN A 132 7.75 -5.12 -16.80
CA GLN A 132 7.06 -3.85 -16.96
C GLN A 132 6.36 -3.41 -15.66
N GLY A 133 6.63 -2.20 -15.19
CA GLY A 133 6.08 -1.64 -13.95
C GLY A 133 6.85 -2.03 -12.67
N CYS A 134 7.75 -3.02 -12.72
CA CYS A 134 8.58 -3.36 -11.56
C CYS A 134 9.61 -2.27 -11.27
N HIS A 135 9.76 -1.93 -10.00
CA HIS A 135 10.61 -0.85 -9.49
C HIS A 135 11.03 -1.15 -8.03
N LEU A 136 12.08 -0.48 -7.57
CA LEU A 136 12.45 -0.42 -6.14
C LEU A 136 12.85 1.02 -5.82
N LEU A 137 12.08 1.67 -4.96
CA LEU A 137 12.23 3.09 -4.66
C LEU A 137 13.47 3.36 -3.77
N ASN A 138 13.72 4.63 -3.46
CA ASN A 138 14.96 5.07 -2.83
C ASN A 138 15.12 4.51 -1.40
N HIS A 139 16.23 3.84 -1.13
CA HIS A 139 16.60 3.24 0.16
C HIS A 139 18.13 3.18 0.29
N ASP A 140 18.68 2.86 1.46
CA ASP A 140 20.14 2.87 1.71
C ASP A 140 20.77 1.51 2.03
N ASP A 141 19.97 0.44 2.03
CA ASP A 141 20.37 -0.95 2.30
C ASP A 141 20.87 -1.25 3.73
N VAL A 142 20.66 -0.32 4.67
CA VAL A 142 21.19 -0.41 6.04
C VAL A 142 20.30 -1.30 6.90
N ILE A 143 20.59 -2.59 6.84
CA ILE A 143 19.89 -3.63 7.61
C ILE A 143 20.89 -4.53 8.31
N SER A 144 20.79 -4.64 9.63
CA SER A 144 21.50 -5.60 10.47
C SER A 144 23.02 -5.59 10.22
N THR A 145 23.54 -6.65 9.61
CA THR A 145 24.98 -6.96 9.49
C THR A 145 25.51 -6.78 8.08
N ARG A 146 24.73 -6.18 7.17
CA ARG A 146 25.13 -5.94 5.78
C ARG A 146 26.32 -4.98 5.74
N ARG A 147 27.31 -5.26 4.89
CA ARG A 147 28.54 -4.46 4.73
C ARG A 147 28.81 -4.07 3.29
N VAL A 148 28.59 -4.99 2.34
CA VAL A 148 28.71 -4.70 0.89
C VAL A 148 27.44 -5.21 0.22
N SER A 149 26.74 -4.31 -0.48
CA SER A 149 25.62 -4.65 -1.36
C SER A 149 26.16 -4.92 -2.77
N TYR A 150 25.59 -5.90 -3.46
CA TYR A 150 25.96 -6.21 -4.84
C TYR A 150 24.76 -6.62 -5.69
N ILE A 151 24.91 -6.40 -6.99
CA ILE A 151 23.97 -6.82 -8.02
C ILE A 151 24.76 -7.38 -9.21
N LEU A 152 24.51 -8.64 -9.54
CA LEU A 152 24.94 -9.27 -10.79
C LEU A 152 23.77 -9.25 -11.78
N TYR A 153 23.99 -8.71 -12.97
CA TYR A 153 22.97 -8.57 -14.00
C TYR A 153 23.00 -9.71 -15.01
N LEU A 154 21.84 -10.34 -15.24
CA LEU A 154 21.64 -11.45 -16.17
C LEU A 154 20.51 -11.17 -17.20
N PRO A 155 20.41 -9.97 -17.83
CA PRO A 155 19.48 -9.75 -18.93
C PRO A 155 19.76 -10.72 -20.08
N ASP A 156 18.86 -10.84 -21.04
CA ASP A 156 19.07 -11.75 -22.17
C ASP A 156 20.40 -11.44 -22.91
N PRO A 157 21.38 -12.36 -22.95
CA PRO A 157 22.65 -12.13 -23.65
C PRO A 157 22.47 -11.97 -25.16
N ASP A 158 21.42 -12.55 -25.76
CA ASP A 158 21.14 -12.47 -27.19
C ASP A 158 20.40 -11.16 -27.56
N GLN A 159 19.80 -10.50 -26.57
CA GLN A 159 19.11 -9.21 -26.72
C GLN A 159 19.65 -8.20 -25.68
N PRO A 160 20.78 -7.53 -25.98
CA PRO A 160 21.40 -6.60 -25.05
C PRO A 160 20.42 -5.53 -24.55
N TRP A 161 20.42 -5.33 -23.23
CA TRP A 161 19.56 -4.36 -22.57
C TRP A 161 19.79 -2.95 -23.10
N GLN A 162 18.70 -2.25 -23.42
CA GLN A 162 18.72 -0.87 -23.85
C GLN A 162 18.41 0.05 -22.66
N PRO A 163 19.18 1.13 -22.42
CA PRO A 163 18.92 2.06 -21.32
C PRO A 163 17.49 2.61 -21.31
N GLU A 164 16.89 2.77 -22.50
CA GLU A 164 15.52 3.25 -22.68
C GLU A 164 14.43 2.32 -22.12
N TRP A 165 14.78 1.06 -21.81
CA TRP A 165 13.87 0.10 -21.19
C TRP A 165 13.76 0.28 -19.68
N GLY A 166 14.52 1.21 -19.10
CA GLY A 166 14.55 1.48 -17.67
C GLY A 166 15.35 0.43 -16.90
N GLY A 167 15.04 0.22 -15.61
CA GLY A 167 15.73 -0.77 -14.78
C GLY A 167 17.16 -0.39 -14.38
N ALA A 168 17.58 0.86 -14.58
CA ALA A 168 18.90 1.31 -14.16
C ALA A 168 19.02 1.36 -12.63
N LEU A 169 20.23 1.13 -12.12
CA LEU A 169 20.59 1.45 -10.75
C LEU A 169 20.89 2.96 -10.67
N GLU A 170 20.14 3.66 -9.83
CA GLU A 170 20.27 5.09 -9.61
C GLU A 170 20.96 5.34 -8.26
N LEU A 171 22.03 6.15 -8.22
CA LEU A 171 22.73 6.51 -7.00
C LEU A 171 22.51 8.00 -6.69
N TYR A 172 22.20 8.30 -5.42
CA TYR A 172 21.81 9.62 -4.98
C TYR A 172 22.92 10.27 -4.13
N PRO A 173 23.28 11.54 -4.40
CA PRO A 173 24.13 12.30 -3.50
C PRO A 173 23.38 12.63 -2.22
N VAL A 174 24.12 12.82 -1.12
CA VAL A 174 23.57 13.26 0.16
C VAL A 174 23.64 14.78 0.26
N ARG A 175 22.48 15.43 0.44
CA ARG A 175 22.39 16.89 0.62
C ARG A 175 22.81 17.29 2.04
N SER A 176 22.34 16.53 3.03
CA SER A 176 22.67 16.67 4.46
C SER A 176 22.61 15.29 5.11
N LYS A 177 23.27 15.09 6.27
CA LYS A 177 23.37 13.78 6.93
C LYS A 177 22.00 13.07 7.01
N GLY A 178 21.88 11.87 6.42
CA GLY A 178 20.63 11.11 6.38
C GLY A 178 19.57 11.58 5.36
N VAL A 179 19.88 12.58 4.54
CA VAL A 179 18.94 13.17 3.57
C VAL A 179 19.56 13.18 2.16
N PRO A 180 19.14 12.26 1.28
CA PRO A 180 19.55 12.25 -0.12
C PRO A 180 18.98 13.48 -0.86
N ASP A 181 19.65 13.87 -1.93
CA ASP A 181 19.10 14.81 -2.91
C ASP A 181 17.91 14.17 -3.64
N ASP A 182 17.02 14.99 -4.20
CA ASP A 182 15.78 14.52 -4.84
C ASP A 182 16.01 13.93 -6.25
N VAL A 183 17.23 14.10 -6.78
CA VAL A 183 17.62 13.73 -8.14
C VAL A 183 18.91 12.89 -8.07
N PRO A 184 18.96 11.72 -8.74
CA PRO A 184 20.18 10.93 -8.77
C PRO A 184 21.27 11.63 -9.59
N SER A 185 22.52 11.50 -9.17
CA SER A 185 23.68 12.04 -9.90
C SER A 185 24.35 11.00 -10.80
N LYS A 186 24.08 9.71 -10.56
CA LYS A 186 24.65 8.59 -11.30
C LYS A 186 23.57 7.57 -11.65
N ILE A 187 23.50 7.21 -12.92
CA ILE A 187 22.59 6.20 -13.46
C ILE A 187 23.43 5.11 -14.14
N ILE A 188 23.21 3.85 -13.77
CA ILE A 188 23.96 2.69 -14.24
C ILE A 188 22.97 1.69 -14.88
N PRO A 189 22.84 1.69 -16.22
CA PRO A 189 21.99 0.73 -16.92
C PRO A 189 22.53 -0.70 -16.79
N PRO A 190 21.66 -1.71 -16.61
CA PRO A 190 22.08 -3.10 -16.46
C PRO A 190 22.67 -3.64 -17.76
N LYS A 191 23.66 -4.51 -17.65
CA LYS A 191 24.29 -5.19 -18.80
C LYS A 191 24.57 -6.64 -18.46
N TRP A 192 24.57 -7.52 -19.46
CA TRP A 192 24.94 -8.92 -19.28
C TRP A 192 26.28 -9.06 -18.54
N ASN A 193 26.30 -9.90 -17.50
CA ASN A 193 27.49 -10.24 -16.70
C ASN A 193 28.12 -9.05 -15.94
N GLN A 194 27.46 -7.89 -15.93
CA GLN A 194 27.90 -6.73 -15.17
C GLN A 194 27.65 -6.97 -13.69
N PHE A 195 28.65 -6.67 -12.85
CA PHE A 195 28.54 -6.74 -11.40
C PHE A 195 28.79 -5.36 -10.80
N THR A 196 27.79 -4.83 -10.10
CA THR A 196 27.86 -3.54 -9.42
C THR A 196 27.80 -3.74 -7.93
N PHE A 197 28.65 -3.05 -7.17
CA PHE A 197 28.67 -3.15 -5.72
C PHE A 197 29.13 -1.85 -5.06
N PHE A 198 28.75 -1.67 -3.80
CA PHE A 198 29.13 -0.55 -2.95
C PHE A 198 29.09 -0.98 -1.48
N THR A 199 29.86 -0.29 -0.63
CA THR A 199 29.75 -0.47 0.82
C THR A 199 28.46 0.14 1.33
N VAL A 200 27.76 -0.57 2.21
CA VAL A 200 26.56 -0.08 2.90
C VAL A 200 27.00 0.98 3.91
N GLN A 201 26.38 2.16 3.83
CA GLN A 201 26.72 3.32 4.65
C GLN A 201 25.43 3.97 5.17
N PRO A 202 25.16 3.88 6.49
CA PRO A 202 23.99 4.49 7.14
C PRO A 202 23.74 5.93 6.73
N GLY A 203 22.59 6.20 6.10
CA GLY A 203 22.20 7.52 5.62
C GLY A 203 23.10 8.12 4.53
N HIS A 204 23.81 7.28 3.76
CA HIS A 204 24.66 7.73 2.67
C HIS A 204 24.57 6.90 1.38
N SER A 205 24.44 5.57 1.47
CA SER A 205 24.36 4.68 0.30
C SER A 205 22.98 4.65 -0.37
N PHE A 206 22.33 5.80 -0.54
CA PHE A 206 20.99 5.91 -1.10
C PHE A 206 20.95 5.57 -2.60
N HIS A 207 20.10 4.61 -2.95
CA HIS A 207 19.90 4.15 -4.33
C HIS A 207 18.48 3.66 -4.59
N SER A 208 18.14 3.53 -5.87
CA SER A 208 16.88 2.94 -6.36
C SER A 208 17.12 2.11 -7.62
N VAL A 209 16.14 1.27 -7.96
CA VAL A 209 16.01 0.62 -9.26
C VAL A 209 14.90 1.34 -10.02
N GLU A 210 15.30 2.04 -11.08
CA GLU A 210 14.39 2.69 -12.03
C GLU A 210 13.36 1.68 -12.56
N GLU A 211 12.11 2.12 -12.78
CA GLU A 211 11.06 1.25 -13.33
C GLU A 211 11.48 0.64 -14.67
N VAL A 212 11.23 -0.66 -14.85
CA VAL A 212 11.32 -1.28 -16.17
C VAL A 212 10.05 -0.94 -16.96
N VAL A 213 10.21 -0.28 -18.11
CA VAL A 213 9.08 0.27 -18.88
C VAL A 213 8.75 -0.52 -20.14
N HIS A 214 9.65 -1.40 -20.58
CA HIS A 214 9.45 -2.17 -21.81
C HIS A 214 8.44 -3.31 -21.59
N PRO A 215 7.42 -3.48 -22.46
CA PRO A 215 6.30 -4.40 -22.21
C PRO A 215 6.68 -5.88 -22.19
N SER A 216 7.75 -6.27 -22.90
CA SER A 216 8.12 -7.69 -23.06
C SER A 216 9.51 -8.06 -22.56
N GLN A 217 10.31 -7.10 -22.10
CA GLN A 217 11.70 -7.37 -21.70
C GLN A 217 11.77 -7.54 -20.19
N SER A 218 12.66 -8.41 -19.75
CA SER A 218 12.82 -8.79 -18.34
C SER A 218 14.26 -8.58 -17.91
N ARG A 219 14.42 -7.87 -16.79
CA ARG A 219 15.71 -7.60 -16.16
C ARG A 219 15.88 -8.59 -15.01
N LEU A 220 16.46 -9.74 -15.34
CA LEU A 220 16.90 -10.73 -14.36
C LEU A 220 18.18 -10.27 -13.68
N SER A 221 18.22 -10.36 -12.35
CA SER A 221 19.40 -10.06 -11.55
C SER A 221 19.53 -10.98 -10.35
N ILE A 222 20.78 -11.23 -9.96
CA ILE A 222 21.11 -11.86 -8.68
C ILE A 222 21.68 -10.76 -7.79
N SER A 223 20.96 -10.41 -6.73
CA SER A 223 21.36 -9.40 -5.77
C SER A 223 21.65 -10.04 -4.42
N GLY A 224 22.47 -9.40 -3.60
CA GLY A 224 22.74 -9.91 -2.28
C GLY A 224 23.68 -9.03 -1.49
N TRP A 225 24.03 -9.52 -0.31
CA TRP A 225 24.90 -8.82 0.61
C TRP A 225 26.04 -9.71 1.09
N PHE A 226 27.20 -9.09 1.30
CA PHE A 226 28.23 -9.62 2.17
C PHE A 226 28.08 -9.01 3.55
N HIS A 227 28.05 -9.88 4.56
CA HIS A 227 27.88 -9.47 5.94
C HIS A 227 29.21 -9.26 6.64
N ARG A 228 29.19 -8.48 7.71
CA ARG A 228 30.24 -8.46 8.73
C ARG A 228 30.47 -9.87 9.27
N PRO A 229 31.70 -10.25 9.67
CA PRO A 229 31.96 -11.55 10.28
C PRO A 229 31.05 -11.75 11.48
N GLN A 230 30.59 -12.99 11.68
CA GLN A 230 29.76 -13.37 12.83
C GLN A 230 30.64 -13.90 13.97
N GLU A 231 30.08 -14.05 15.16
CA GLU A 231 30.80 -14.62 16.30
C GLU A 231 31.43 -15.98 15.94
N GLY A 232 32.74 -16.10 16.20
CA GLY A 232 33.52 -17.29 15.84
C GLY A 232 34.00 -17.37 14.39
N GLU A 233 33.83 -16.32 13.58
CA GLU A 233 34.51 -16.18 12.28
C GLU A 233 35.79 -15.35 12.39
N GLU A 234 36.71 -15.55 11.44
CA GLU A 234 37.94 -14.77 11.35
C GLU A 234 37.65 -13.30 11.07
N GLY A 235 38.28 -12.40 11.83
CA GLY A 235 38.07 -10.95 11.71
C GLY A 235 36.87 -10.41 12.49
N PHE A 236 36.14 -11.24 13.25
CA PHE A 236 35.12 -10.77 14.18
C PHE A 236 35.76 -10.04 15.38
N THR A 237 35.28 -8.82 15.67
CA THR A 237 35.66 -8.08 16.86
C THR A 237 34.44 -7.42 17.51
N THR A 238 34.34 -7.50 18.84
CA THR A 238 33.24 -6.86 19.60
C THR A 238 33.33 -5.33 19.58
N GLU A 239 34.50 -4.79 19.26
CA GLU A 239 34.73 -3.35 19.10
C GLU A 239 34.09 -2.81 17.84
N ASP A 240 34.13 -3.57 16.74
CA ASP A 240 33.46 -3.17 15.49
C ASP A 240 31.94 -3.23 15.65
N GLU A 241 31.38 -4.25 16.32
CA GLU A 241 29.94 -4.28 16.63
C GLU A 241 29.48 -3.08 17.45
N LYS A 242 30.26 -2.66 18.44
CA LYS A 242 29.95 -1.46 19.24
C LYS A 242 29.96 -0.19 18.41
N LYS A 243 30.94 -0.02 17.52
CA LYS A 243 31.00 1.16 16.63
C LYS A 243 29.79 1.22 15.71
N GLU A 244 29.40 0.09 15.12
CA GLU A 244 28.24 0.04 14.22
C GLU A 244 26.95 0.35 14.98
N ALA A 245 26.77 -0.22 16.19
CA ALA A 245 25.63 0.09 17.04
C ALA A 245 25.58 1.58 17.47
N GLU A 246 26.74 2.22 17.68
CA GLU A 246 26.81 3.67 17.95
C GLU A 246 26.39 4.49 16.72
N VAL A 247 26.81 4.10 15.51
CA VAL A 247 26.42 4.75 14.25
C VAL A 247 24.92 4.58 13.99
N GLU A 248 24.39 3.36 14.14
CA GLU A 248 22.96 3.08 14.01
C GLU A 248 22.12 3.92 14.99
N LYS A 249 22.57 4.02 16.25
CA LYS A 249 21.91 4.86 17.26
C LYS A 249 21.95 6.34 16.90
N GLU A 250 23.07 6.84 16.37
CA GLU A 250 23.19 8.23 15.93
C GLU A 250 22.25 8.51 14.75
N MET A 251 22.17 7.58 13.78
CA MET A 251 21.31 7.73 12.60
C MET A 251 19.83 7.65 12.93
N SER A 252 19.40 6.69 13.77
CA SER A 252 18.03 6.62 14.28
C SER A 252 17.64 7.92 15.02
N SER A 253 18.56 8.47 15.81
CA SER A 253 18.34 9.76 16.48
C SER A 253 18.15 10.90 15.46
N LEU A 254 18.95 10.92 14.38
CA LEU A 254 18.84 11.92 13.31
C LEU A 254 17.57 11.77 12.48
N GLU A 255 17.14 10.55 12.19
CA GLU A 255 15.87 10.27 11.51
C GLU A 255 14.69 10.80 12.31
N SER A 256 14.71 10.60 13.64
CA SER A 256 13.67 11.13 14.52
C SER A 256 13.62 12.67 14.53
N LEU A 257 14.77 13.34 14.47
CA LEU A 257 14.86 14.80 14.37
C LEU A 257 14.39 15.29 13.00
N SER A 258 14.86 14.65 11.93
CA SER A 258 14.47 14.95 10.56
C SER A 258 12.97 14.73 10.33
N ALA A 259 12.38 13.70 10.92
CA ALA A 259 10.93 13.48 10.89
C ALA A 259 10.17 14.64 11.54
N LYS A 260 10.64 15.13 12.69
CA LYS A 260 10.04 16.29 13.37
C LYS A 260 10.22 17.60 12.61
N GLU A 261 11.38 17.82 11.99
CA GLU A 261 11.65 19.04 11.20
C GLU A 261 10.89 19.07 9.86
N ASN A 262 10.67 17.90 9.24
CA ASN A 262 9.96 17.79 7.97
C ASN A 262 8.44 17.62 8.14
N ALA A 263 7.96 17.23 9.32
CA ALA A 263 6.53 17.21 9.60
C ALA A 263 6.00 18.65 9.63
N LYS A 264 5.16 18.98 8.66
CA LYS A 264 4.47 20.27 8.62
C LYS A 264 3.60 20.41 9.87
N LEU A 265 3.70 21.55 10.53
CA LEU A 265 2.90 21.83 11.73
C LEU A 265 1.50 22.25 11.32
N PHE A 266 0.53 21.94 12.18
CA PHE A 266 -0.82 22.48 12.08
C PHE A 266 -0.80 23.97 12.44
N GLU A 267 -1.42 24.79 11.61
CA GLU A 267 -1.60 26.21 11.87
C GLU A 267 -3.10 26.48 12.08
N ALA A 268 -3.43 27.03 13.25
CA ALA A 268 -4.80 27.30 13.65
C ALA A 268 -5.44 28.43 12.82
N TYR A 269 -6.77 28.38 12.72
CA TYR A 269 -7.55 29.51 12.23
C TYR A 269 -7.43 30.73 13.18
N PRO A 270 -7.51 31.98 12.67
CA PRO A 270 -7.45 33.17 13.50
C PRO A 270 -8.56 33.19 14.57
N GLU A 271 -8.23 33.59 15.80
CA GLU A 271 -9.14 33.53 16.97
C GLU A 271 -10.49 34.27 16.80
N HIS A 272 -10.57 35.26 15.91
CA HIS A 272 -11.81 35.99 15.66
C HIS A 272 -12.81 35.22 14.77
N PHE A 273 -12.37 34.16 14.11
CA PHE A 273 -13.24 33.18 13.46
C PHE A 273 -13.62 32.12 14.49
N ALA A 274 -14.82 32.24 15.06
CA ALA A 274 -15.36 31.22 15.95
C ALA A 274 -15.39 29.86 15.23
N PRO A 275 -15.03 28.75 15.89
CA PRO A 275 -15.14 27.43 15.29
C PRO A 275 -16.57 27.16 14.80
N PRO A 276 -16.76 26.68 13.56
CA PRO A 276 -18.09 26.38 13.04
C PRO A 276 -18.68 25.19 13.79
N LEU A 277 -19.95 25.31 14.19
CA LEU A 277 -20.68 24.18 14.76
C LEU A 277 -21.15 23.27 13.61
N PRO A 278 -20.83 21.97 13.63
CA PRO A 278 -21.32 21.00 12.67
C PRO A 278 -22.85 21.04 12.59
N GLY A 279 -23.39 21.03 11.36
CA GLY A 279 -24.82 21.12 11.10
C GLY A 279 -25.40 22.54 11.17
N SER A 280 -24.60 23.55 11.51
CA SER A 280 -25.07 24.94 11.50
C SER A 280 -25.23 25.49 10.08
N SER A 281 -26.11 26.48 9.91
CA SER A 281 -26.41 27.01 8.58
C SER A 281 -25.28 27.92 8.07
N LEU A 282 -24.76 27.64 6.87
CA LEU A 282 -23.84 28.55 6.17
C LEU A 282 -24.49 29.94 5.99
N SER A 283 -23.76 31.00 6.35
CA SER A 283 -24.16 32.39 6.15
C SER A 283 -24.26 32.75 4.66
N GLN A 284 -24.94 33.86 4.36
CA GLN A 284 -25.06 34.34 2.98
C GLN A 284 -23.71 34.73 2.35
N GLU A 285 -22.76 35.21 3.16
CA GLU A 285 -21.43 35.59 2.70
C GLU A 285 -20.59 34.35 2.38
N GLU A 286 -20.63 33.33 3.23
CA GLU A 286 -19.98 32.03 2.98
C GLU A 286 -20.57 31.33 1.77
N LYS A 287 -21.92 31.26 1.65
CA LYS A 287 -22.59 30.69 0.47
C LYS A 287 -22.17 31.43 -0.81
N LYS A 288 -22.08 32.77 -0.78
CA LYS A 288 -21.63 33.59 -1.93
C LYS A 288 -20.14 33.39 -2.26
N PHE A 289 -19.31 33.10 -1.27
CA PHE A 289 -17.91 32.74 -1.49
C PHE A 289 -17.80 31.34 -2.11
N LEU A 290 -18.38 30.32 -1.48
CA LEU A 290 -18.27 28.92 -1.89
C LEU A 290 -18.86 28.64 -3.27
N ILE A 291 -19.98 29.29 -3.64
CA ILE A 291 -20.63 29.09 -4.95
C ILE A 291 -19.77 29.57 -6.13
N GLN A 292 -18.69 30.32 -5.87
CA GLN A 292 -17.72 30.66 -6.92
C GLN A 292 -16.87 29.45 -7.31
N PHE A 293 -16.70 28.48 -6.40
CA PHE A 293 -15.86 27.29 -6.58
C PHE A 293 -16.67 25.99 -6.68
N LEU A 294 -17.54 25.76 -5.71
CA LEU A 294 -18.23 24.49 -5.49
C LEU A 294 -19.53 24.40 -6.28
N ASN A 295 -19.88 23.17 -6.66
CA ASN A 295 -21.16 22.84 -7.25
C ASN A 295 -22.29 23.21 -6.26
N PRO A 296 -23.27 24.05 -6.68
CA PRO A 296 -24.34 24.51 -5.79
C PRO A 296 -25.13 23.41 -5.10
N ALA A 297 -25.16 22.18 -5.65
CA ALA A 297 -25.82 21.04 -5.05
C ALA A 297 -25.29 20.68 -3.65
N TYR A 298 -23.99 20.91 -3.40
CA TYR A 298 -23.34 20.66 -2.10
C TYR A 298 -23.53 21.81 -1.10
N LEU A 299 -24.10 22.94 -1.53
CA LEU A 299 -24.41 24.08 -0.64
C LEU A 299 -25.85 24.05 -0.13
N VAL A 300 -26.60 23.00 -0.48
CA VAL A 300 -27.96 22.76 -0.01
C VAL A 300 -27.91 22.03 1.33
N GLU A 301 -28.63 22.55 2.33
CA GLU A 301 -28.65 22.03 3.71
C GLU A 301 -29.00 20.54 3.76
N LYS A 302 -30.06 20.12 3.05
CA LYS A 302 -30.44 18.69 2.97
C LYS A 302 -29.33 17.78 2.42
N THR A 303 -28.54 18.26 1.46
CA THR A 303 -27.41 17.48 0.93
C THR A 303 -26.31 17.37 1.98
N GLN A 304 -26.04 18.44 2.72
CA GLN A 304 -25.05 18.44 3.80
C GLN A 304 -25.48 17.52 4.94
N GLU A 305 -26.76 17.53 5.33
CA GLU A 305 -27.32 16.59 6.31
C GLU A 305 -27.11 15.13 5.89
N GLN A 306 -27.31 14.79 4.61
CA GLN A 306 -27.07 13.43 4.13
C GLN A 306 -25.59 13.04 4.18
N LEU A 307 -24.70 13.95 3.82
CA LEU A 307 -23.25 13.73 3.87
C LEU A 307 -22.75 13.64 5.31
N PHE A 308 -23.32 14.46 6.19
CA PHE A 308 -23.06 14.45 7.63
C PHE A 308 -23.31 13.05 8.19
N GLU A 309 -24.50 12.49 7.99
CA GLU A 309 -24.85 11.14 8.47
C GLU A 309 -23.95 10.08 7.86
N GLN A 310 -23.76 10.11 6.53
CA GLN A 310 -22.89 9.14 5.85
C GLN A 310 -21.46 9.15 6.41
N PHE A 311 -20.90 10.33 6.69
CA PHE A 311 -19.57 10.43 7.27
C PHE A 311 -19.52 9.91 8.71
N GLY A 312 -20.57 10.09 9.49
CA GLY A 312 -20.66 9.54 10.85
C GLY A 312 -20.62 8.01 10.87
N ASP A 313 -21.25 7.38 9.87
CA ASP A 313 -21.28 5.92 9.74
C ASP A 313 -19.97 5.34 9.16
N GLU A 314 -19.38 6.01 8.17
CA GLU A 314 -18.27 5.44 7.38
C GLU A 314 -16.89 6.05 7.70
N SER A 315 -16.81 7.16 8.43
CA SER A 315 -15.58 7.96 8.65
C SER A 315 -14.89 8.41 7.35
N GLN A 316 -15.56 8.28 6.22
CA GLN A 316 -15.08 8.66 4.89
C GLN A 316 -16.25 9.01 3.97
N ILE A 317 -16.05 9.99 3.09
CA ILE A 317 -16.99 10.31 2.01
C ILE A 317 -16.25 10.70 0.73
N LEU A 318 -16.86 10.41 -0.41
CA LEU A 318 -16.37 10.77 -1.74
C LEU A 318 -17.42 11.55 -2.52
N LEU A 319 -17.20 12.85 -2.69
CA LEU A 319 -18.09 13.74 -3.44
C LEU A 319 -17.65 13.81 -4.90
N SER A 320 -18.59 13.70 -5.85
CA SER A 320 -18.30 13.75 -7.29
C SER A 320 -18.75 15.07 -7.92
N GLU A 321 -18.06 15.52 -8.96
CA GLU A 321 -18.30 16.80 -9.62
C GLU A 321 -18.37 17.99 -8.63
N VAL A 322 -17.43 18.02 -7.67
CA VAL A 322 -17.44 18.98 -6.55
C VAL A 322 -17.17 20.41 -6.99
N LEU A 323 -16.29 20.62 -7.97
CA LEU A 323 -16.03 21.92 -8.57
C LEU A 323 -17.03 22.21 -9.67
N ARG A 324 -17.34 23.50 -9.81
CA ARG A 324 -18.11 24.02 -10.94
C ARG A 324 -17.43 23.75 -12.28
N LYS A 325 -18.25 23.52 -13.31
CA LYS A 325 -17.79 23.21 -14.68
C LYS A 325 -16.89 24.31 -15.27
N GLU A 326 -17.12 25.57 -14.89
CA GLU A 326 -16.32 26.71 -15.33
C GLU A 326 -14.88 26.72 -14.78
N ILE A 327 -14.60 25.98 -13.70
CA ILE A 327 -13.26 25.75 -13.16
C ILE A 327 -12.74 24.39 -13.65
N ALA A 328 -13.56 23.35 -13.51
CA ALA A 328 -13.15 21.98 -13.79
C ALA A 328 -12.75 21.77 -15.26
N GLN A 329 -13.49 22.32 -16.23
CA GLN A 329 -13.19 22.09 -17.66
C GLN A 329 -11.90 22.77 -18.14
N PRO A 330 -11.64 24.07 -17.85
CA PRO A 330 -10.36 24.69 -18.19
C PRO A 330 -9.19 23.98 -17.50
N LEU A 331 -9.36 23.60 -16.22
CA LEU A 331 -8.35 22.90 -15.45
C LEU A 331 -8.01 21.55 -16.08
N GLU A 332 -9.00 20.71 -16.36
CA GLU A 332 -8.80 19.40 -17.00
C GLU A 332 -8.00 19.51 -18.31
N LYS A 333 -8.36 20.50 -19.14
CA LYS A 333 -7.69 20.75 -20.42
C LYS A 333 -6.24 21.17 -20.20
N ALA A 334 -5.99 22.08 -19.26
CA ALA A 334 -4.66 22.60 -18.97
C ALA A 334 -3.73 21.50 -18.39
N LEU A 335 -4.23 20.67 -17.46
CA LEU A 335 -3.48 19.55 -16.88
C LEU A 335 -3.08 18.52 -17.95
N ARG A 336 -4.02 18.12 -18.83
CA ARG A 336 -3.70 17.23 -19.97
C ARG A 336 -2.65 17.83 -20.91
N GLN A 337 -2.68 19.14 -21.09
CA GLN A 337 -1.71 19.83 -21.95
C GLN A 337 -0.33 19.90 -21.28
N ALA A 338 -0.25 20.06 -19.96
CA ALA A 338 1.00 19.95 -19.22
C ALA A 338 1.61 18.54 -19.35
N ASP A 339 0.80 17.50 -19.18
CA ASP A 339 1.24 16.11 -19.33
C ASP A 339 1.72 15.77 -20.76
N ALA A 340 1.07 16.35 -21.78
CA ALA A 340 1.50 16.22 -23.17
C ALA A 340 2.85 16.91 -23.42
N GLN A 341 3.09 18.09 -22.83
CA GLN A 341 4.33 18.85 -22.97
C GLN A 341 5.52 18.14 -22.30
N ASP A 342 5.27 17.51 -21.16
CA ASP A 342 6.28 16.77 -20.39
C ASP A 342 6.54 15.35 -20.90
N GLY A 343 5.84 14.93 -21.97
CA GLY A 343 6.13 13.67 -22.66
C GLY A 343 5.55 12.41 -22.03
N PHE A 344 4.52 12.52 -21.19
CA PHE A 344 3.87 11.37 -20.55
C PHE A 344 2.89 10.60 -21.46
N GLN A 345 2.52 11.18 -22.60
CA GLN A 345 1.59 10.57 -23.56
C GLN A 345 2.33 9.67 -24.57
N TRP A 346 2.70 8.46 -24.15
CA TRP A 346 3.47 7.51 -24.96
C TRP A 346 2.82 7.18 -26.32
N TRP A 347 1.49 7.23 -26.44
CA TRP A 347 0.77 6.97 -27.71
C TRP A 347 0.95 8.05 -28.78
N VAL A 348 1.55 9.20 -28.43
CA VAL A 348 1.88 10.23 -29.41
C VAL A 348 2.96 9.74 -30.39
N SER A 349 3.81 8.80 -29.95
CA SER A 349 4.76 8.13 -30.83
C SER A 349 4.10 7.07 -31.73
N ASP A 350 4.80 6.61 -32.76
CA ASP A 350 4.29 5.57 -33.67
C ASP A 350 4.44 4.14 -33.12
N ASN A 351 5.18 3.94 -32.02
CA ASN A 351 5.51 2.61 -31.48
C ASN A 351 4.61 2.20 -30.30
N GLY A 352 3.60 3.01 -29.94
CA GLY A 352 2.69 2.68 -28.84
C GLY A 352 3.43 2.55 -27.50
N GLU A 353 3.10 1.55 -26.70
CA GLU A 353 3.64 1.36 -25.35
C GLU A 353 5.14 0.99 -25.35
N GLU A 354 5.68 0.47 -26.46
CA GLU A 354 7.13 0.27 -26.62
C GLU A 354 7.92 1.60 -26.63
N SER A 355 7.22 2.73 -26.73
CA SER A 355 7.81 4.06 -26.62
C SER A 355 7.75 4.67 -25.22
N THR A 356 7.16 4.00 -24.23
CA THR A 356 7.16 4.47 -22.84
C THR A 356 8.59 4.62 -22.35
N ARG A 357 8.92 5.77 -21.76
CA ARG A 357 10.25 6.07 -21.21
C ARG A 357 10.10 6.73 -19.85
N ILE A 358 11.09 6.53 -18.99
CA ILE A 358 11.25 7.35 -17.79
C ILE A 358 11.74 8.72 -18.21
N GLN A 359 11.02 9.75 -17.80
CA GLN A 359 11.41 11.14 -18.03
C GLN A 359 12.50 11.55 -17.02
N SER A 360 13.22 12.63 -17.31
CA SER A 360 14.20 13.16 -16.34
C SER A 360 13.52 13.46 -14.99
N HIS A 361 14.15 13.10 -13.87
CA HIS A 361 13.60 13.30 -12.52
C HIS A 361 13.18 14.75 -12.21
N GLY A 362 13.75 15.74 -12.92
CA GLY A 362 13.41 17.15 -12.80
C GLY A 362 12.23 17.63 -13.65
N VAL A 363 11.68 16.80 -14.55
CA VAL A 363 10.62 17.19 -15.50
C VAL A 363 9.44 17.86 -14.80
N GLY A 364 8.90 18.92 -15.39
CA GLY A 364 7.77 19.67 -14.81
C GLY A 364 8.08 20.46 -13.53
N THR A 365 9.35 20.61 -13.14
CA THR A 365 9.75 21.32 -11.90
C THR A 365 10.90 22.32 -12.14
N ASN A 366 11.27 23.06 -11.09
CA ASN A 366 12.38 24.00 -11.10
C ASN A 366 13.75 23.31 -11.29
N ARG A 367 13.79 21.97 -11.27
CA ARG A 367 14.98 21.16 -11.59
C ARG A 367 14.97 20.60 -13.02
N ALA A 368 13.99 20.93 -13.84
CA ALA A 368 13.97 20.54 -15.25
C ALA A 368 15.20 21.12 -15.98
N SER A 369 15.69 20.39 -16.99
CA SER A 369 16.76 20.85 -17.88
C SER A 369 16.37 22.12 -18.65
N GLU A 370 15.10 22.22 -19.04
CA GLU A 370 14.48 23.37 -19.69
C GLU A 370 13.44 24.00 -18.77
N GLN A 371 13.80 25.09 -18.09
CA GLN A 371 12.89 25.78 -17.18
C GLN A 371 12.02 26.80 -17.92
N THR A 372 10.71 26.66 -17.78
CA THR A 372 9.71 27.67 -18.17
C THR A 372 9.35 28.55 -16.95
N THR A 373 8.50 29.57 -17.16
CA THR A 373 7.95 30.34 -16.04
C THR A 373 7.11 29.46 -15.12
N GLU A 374 6.32 28.55 -15.69
CA GLU A 374 5.46 27.63 -14.94
C GLU A 374 6.27 26.61 -14.15
N THR A 375 7.27 25.95 -14.76
CA THR A 375 8.07 24.94 -14.05
C THR A 375 8.84 25.53 -12.87
N LYS A 376 9.13 26.83 -12.84
CA LYS A 376 9.79 27.49 -11.71
C LYS A 376 8.90 27.60 -10.47
N GLU A 377 7.59 27.54 -10.63
CA GLU A 377 6.62 27.53 -9.54
C GLU A 377 6.45 26.14 -8.93
N TRP A 378 7.00 25.09 -9.54
CA TRP A 378 6.95 23.72 -9.03
C TRP A 378 8.31 23.30 -8.46
N SER A 379 8.33 22.74 -7.25
CA SER A 379 9.51 22.11 -6.65
C SER A 379 9.28 20.62 -6.44
N ILE A 380 10.35 19.85 -6.22
CA ILE A 380 10.22 18.45 -5.81
C ILE A 380 10.10 18.41 -4.29
N ALA A 381 9.02 17.83 -3.79
CA ALA A 381 8.87 17.46 -2.39
C ALA A 381 9.67 16.17 -2.14
N GLY A 382 10.51 16.19 -1.10
CA GLY A 382 11.39 15.09 -0.72
C GLY A 382 11.39 14.88 0.80
N PRO A 383 12.37 14.12 1.32
CA PRO A 383 13.41 13.40 0.58
C PRO A 383 12.91 12.10 -0.06
N PRO A 384 13.55 11.60 -1.14
CA PRO A 384 13.05 10.46 -1.93
C PRO A 384 12.94 9.14 -1.16
N HIS A 385 13.71 8.91 -0.09
CA HIS A 385 13.52 7.72 0.76
C HIS A 385 12.25 7.77 1.63
N LYS A 386 11.43 8.83 1.51
CA LYS A 386 10.13 8.97 2.18
C LYS A 386 9.02 9.33 1.20
N GLN A 387 9.31 10.24 0.29
CA GLN A 387 8.34 10.75 -0.69
C GLN A 387 9.04 11.43 -1.85
N ARG A 388 8.39 11.42 -3.02
CA ARG A 388 8.79 12.23 -4.17
C ARG A 388 7.54 12.64 -4.93
N TYR A 389 7.27 13.93 -5.02
CA TYR A 389 6.22 14.48 -5.91
C TYR A 389 6.54 15.92 -6.28
N ALA A 390 5.99 16.41 -7.39
CA ALA A 390 6.03 17.83 -7.69
C ALA A 390 4.98 18.57 -6.85
N VAL A 391 5.40 19.65 -6.19
CA VAL A 391 4.54 20.50 -5.36
C VAL A 391 4.63 21.94 -5.79
N LEU A 392 3.49 22.64 -5.82
CA LEU A 392 3.44 24.05 -6.14
C LEU A 392 4.00 24.89 -4.98
N SER A 393 4.85 25.87 -5.30
CA SER A 393 5.67 26.60 -4.32
C SER A 393 4.87 27.45 -3.33
N ASP A 394 3.73 27.99 -3.77
CA ASP A 394 2.90 28.83 -2.93
C ASP A 394 1.88 27.98 -2.16
N GLN A 395 2.10 27.89 -0.86
CA GLN A 395 1.25 27.18 0.08
C GLN A 395 0.66 28.18 1.06
N ALA A 396 -0.59 27.94 1.48
CA ALA A 396 -1.23 28.72 2.53
C ALA A 396 -1.81 27.78 3.57
N ALA A 397 -1.70 28.20 4.82
CA ALA A 397 -2.37 27.55 5.93
C ALA A 397 -3.55 28.44 6.41
N PRO A 398 -4.43 27.90 7.27
CA PRO A 398 -5.60 28.61 7.75
C PRO A 398 -5.37 29.95 8.45
N ASN A 399 -4.17 30.21 8.99
CA ASN A 399 -3.84 31.49 9.61
C ASN A 399 -4.01 32.70 8.67
N LYS A 400 -3.97 32.48 7.34
CA LYS A 400 -4.21 33.51 6.31
C LYS A 400 -5.70 33.72 5.99
N ALA A 401 -6.63 33.04 6.66
CA ALA A 401 -8.07 33.14 6.41
C ALA A 401 -8.60 34.59 6.40
N SER A 402 -8.06 35.47 7.24
CA SER A 402 -8.43 36.89 7.28
C SER A 402 -8.07 37.64 6.00
N GLU A 403 -6.89 37.37 5.44
CA GLU A 403 -6.44 37.96 4.17
C GLU A 403 -7.29 37.43 3.02
N ILE A 404 -7.62 36.14 3.07
CA ILE A 404 -8.46 35.45 2.08
C ILE A 404 -9.87 36.03 2.07
N ALA A 405 -10.49 36.26 3.23
CA ALA A 405 -11.84 36.83 3.34
C ALA A 405 -11.96 38.21 2.65
N THR A 406 -10.87 38.97 2.55
CA THR A 406 -10.83 40.27 1.87
C THR A 406 -10.32 40.21 0.44
N SER A 407 -9.81 39.06 0.00
CA SER A 407 -9.23 38.87 -1.33
C SER A 407 -10.31 38.73 -2.40
N GLN A 408 -10.09 39.38 -3.54
CA GLN A 408 -10.98 39.25 -4.69
C GLN A 408 -10.58 38.05 -5.54
N ILE A 409 -11.55 37.17 -5.79
CA ILE A 409 -11.38 36.06 -6.74
C ILE A 409 -11.31 36.65 -8.15
N PRO A 410 -10.29 36.28 -8.97
CA PRO A 410 -10.15 36.81 -10.32
C PRO A 410 -11.39 36.55 -11.19
N ASN A 411 -11.82 37.58 -11.93
CA ASN A 411 -12.92 37.48 -12.89
C ASN A 411 -12.54 38.20 -14.20
N PRO A 412 -12.38 37.49 -15.34
CA PRO A 412 -12.59 36.05 -15.51
C PRO A 412 -11.54 35.22 -14.76
N LEU A 413 -11.89 33.96 -14.47
CA LEU A 413 -10.97 33.01 -13.86
C LEU A 413 -9.73 32.78 -14.74
N PRO A 414 -8.56 32.46 -14.15
CA PRO A 414 -7.39 32.07 -14.91
C PRO A 414 -7.67 30.83 -15.78
N THR A 415 -7.00 30.73 -16.91
CA THR A 415 -7.05 29.54 -17.78
C THR A 415 -5.83 28.64 -17.63
N ASP A 416 -4.84 29.10 -16.87
CA ASP A 416 -3.59 28.40 -16.58
C ASP A 416 -3.80 27.38 -15.45
N ALA A 417 -3.21 26.19 -15.58
CA ALA A 417 -3.36 25.13 -14.59
C ALA A 417 -2.78 25.52 -13.23
N SER A 418 -1.54 26.02 -13.21
CA SER A 418 -0.82 26.37 -11.99
C SER A 418 -1.54 27.52 -11.25
N ALA A 419 -2.05 28.52 -11.96
CA ALA A 419 -2.84 29.60 -11.39
C ALA A 419 -4.19 29.13 -10.81
N LEU A 420 -4.88 28.19 -11.46
CA LEU A 420 -6.12 27.60 -10.94
C LEU A 420 -5.86 26.72 -9.71
N LEU A 421 -4.84 25.87 -9.75
CA LEU A 421 -4.41 25.05 -8.61
C LEU A 421 -4.02 25.92 -7.42
N LYS A 422 -3.26 27.00 -7.66
CA LYS A 422 -2.91 27.99 -6.65
C LYS A 422 -4.14 28.64 -6.03
N LEU A 423 -5.13 28.99 -6.84
CA LEU A 423 -6.39 29.54 -6.31
C LEU A 423 -7.10 28.54 -5.40
N LEU A 424 -7.10 27.25 -5.75
CA LEU A 424 -7.71 26.22 -4.90
C LEU A 424 -6.93 26.00 -3.60
N SER A 425 -5.59 25.90 -3.67
CA SER A 425 -4.74 25.62 -2.51
C SER A 425 -4.56 26.83 -1.59
N THR A 426 -4.56 28.06 -2.10
CA THR A 426 -4.28 29.25 -1.29
C THR A 426 -5.51 30.09 -0.92
N VAL A 427 -6.65 29.87 -1.59
CA VAL A 427 -7.88 30.64 -1.33
C VAL A 427 -9.03 29.73 -0.88
N LEU A 428 -9.35 28.64 -1.58
CA LEU A 428 -10.52 27.82 -1.21
C LEU A 428 -10.29 27.05 0.09
N PHE A 429 -9.33 26.12 0.10
CA PHE A 429 -9.08 25.21 1.22
C PHE A 429 -8.80 25.92 2.57
N PRO A 430 -7.92 26.94 2.64
CA PRO A 430 -7.64 27.62 3.89
C PRO A 430 -8.72 28.64 4.32
N SER A 431 -9.81 28.81 3.57
CA SER A 431 -10.87 29.76 3.92
C SER A 431 -11.74 29.27 5.08
N ASP A 432 -12.27 30.22 5.84
CA ASP A 432 -13.24 29.94 6.92
C ASP A 432 -14.58 29.41 6.37
N ALA A 433 -15.01 29.88 5.18
CA ALA A 433 -16.20 29.36 4.53
C ALA A 433 -16.07 27.87 4.17
N PHE A 434 -14.89 27.44 3.70
CA PHE A 434 -14.64 26.03 3.40
C PHE A 434 -14.50 25.20 4.68
N ARG A 435 -13.90 25.77 5.73
CA ARG A 435 -13.86 25.17 7.08
C ARG A 435 -15.26 24.84 7.60
N HIS A 436 -16.20 25.78 7.46
CA HIS A 436 -17.60 25.56 7.85
C HIS A 436 -18.28 24.49 6.98
N PHE A 437 -18.04 24.51 5.66
CA PHE A 437 -18.52 23.44 4.78
C PHE A 437 -17.99 22.06 5.21
N LEU A 438 -16.71 21.94 5.54
CA LEU A 438 -16.12 20.69 6.04
C LEU A 438 -16.79 20.24 7.34
N ALA A 439 -16.98 21.14 8.30
CA ALA A 439 -17.65 20.81 9.56
C ALA A 439 -19.07 20.25 9.34
N ASN A 440 -19.80 20.80 8.36
CA ASN A 440 -21.15 20.34 8.05
C ASN A 440 -21.21 19.00 7.33
N ILE A 441 -20.15 18.56 6.64
CA ILE A 441 -20.16 17.26 5.94
C ILE A 441 -19.45 16.16 6.73
N SER A 442 -18.65 16.50 7.74
CA SER A 442 -17.83 15.53 8.47
C SER A 442 -18.19 15.36 9.95
N GLN A 443 -19.19 16.08 10.48
CA GLN A 443 -19.53 16.10 11.92
C GLN A 443 -18.41 16.60 12.87
N LEU A 444 -17.27 17.02 12.33
CA LEU A 444 -16.07 17.37 13.09
C LEU A 444 -15.84 18.87 13.04
N VAL A 445 -15.07 19.41 13.99
CA VAL A 445 -14.71 20.84 13.99
C VAL A 445 -13.26 20.99 13.54
N PRO A 446 -12.97 21.43 12.30
CA PRO A 446 -11.60 21.70 11.90
C PRO A 446 -11.02 22.87 12.71
N LEU A 447 -9.95 22.66 13.46
CA LEU A 447 -9.31 23.65 14.33
C LEU A 447 -8.13 24.35 13.66
N GLY A 448 -7.41 23.62 12.82
CA GLY A 448 -6.26 24.08 12.07
C GLY A 448 -5.97 23.14 10.92
N ALA A 449 -4.98 23.49 10.10
CA ALA A 449 -4.53 22.63 9.02
C ALA A 449 -3.05 22.83 8.76
N ARG A 450 -2.40 21.79 8.20
CA ARG A 450 -1.09 21.94 7.59
C ARG A 450 -1.19 22.82 6.34
N PRO A 451 -0.08 23.44 5.88
CA PRO A 451 -0.05 24.17 4.62
C PRO A 451 -0.60 23.30 3.48
N VAL A 452 -1.67 23.79 2.85
CA VAL A 452 -2.39 23.10 1.77
C VAL A 452 -1.49 23.02 0.54
N GLU A 453 -1.43 21.84 -0.08
CA GLU A 453 -0.56 21.57 -1.21
C GLU A 453 -1.36 21.27 -2.48
N ALA A 454 -0.95 21.87 -3.59
CA ALA A 454 -1.27 21.33 -4.91
C ALA A 454 -0.12 20.40 -5.33
N ARG A 455 -0.44 19.11 -5.54
CA ARG A 455 0.55 18.08 -5.84
C ARG A 455 0.33 17.52 -7.25
N ARG A 456 1.44 17.14 -7.86
CA ARG A 456 1.51 16.42 -9.13
C ARG A 456 2.42 15.23 -8.96
N PHE A 457 1.87 14.04 -9.16
CA PHE A 457 2.61 12.79 -9.20
C PHE A 457 2.88 12.43 -10.65
N ARG A 458 4.12 12.63 -11.08
CA ARG A 458 4.61 12.41 -12.44
C ARG A 458 4.82 10.91 -12.71
N PRO A 459 4.34 10.38 -13.85
CA PRO A 459 4.53 8.99 -14.24
C PRO A 459 6.00 8.57 -14.26
N GLY A 460 6.30 7.42 -13.68
CA GLY A 460 7.64 6.85 -13.58
C GLY A 460 8.51 7.50 -12.50
N LEU A 461 7.99 8.46 -11.73
CA LEU A 461 8.79 9.24 -10.79
C LEU A 461 8.19 9.29 -9.39
N ASP A 462 6.91 9.59 -9.24
CA ASP A 462 6.43 10.13 -7.97
C ASP A 462 5.60 9.13 -7.14
N TYR A 463 5.71 9.24 -5.82
CA TYR A 463 5.14 8.36 -4.79
C TYR A 463 5.19 9.02 -3.40
N THR A 464 4.48 8.44 -2.43
CA THR A 464 4.83 8.56 -1.00
C THR A 464 4.95 7.17 -0.40
N LEU A 465 5.74 7.03 0.67
CA LEU A 465 5.79 5.81 1.48
C LEU A 465 4.81 5.89 2.65
N ALA A 466 4.54 4.74 3.28
CA ALA A 466 3.63 4.63 4.41
C ALA A 466 4.07 5.55 5.56
N ARG A 467 3.15 6.39 6.04
CA ARG A 467 3.33 7.21 7.24
C ARG A 467 2.07 7.25 8.08
N SER A 468 2.22 7.40 9.38
CA SER A 468 1.13 7.63 10.34
C SER A 468 1.33 8.94 11.08
N ASP A 469 0.26 9.43 11.71
CA ASP A 469 0.28 10.58 12.61
C ASP A 469 -0.06 10.11 14.04
N THR A 470 0.39 10.87 15.04
CA THR A 470 0.17 10.58 16.46
C THR A 470 -1.21 11.00 16.94
N ASP A 471 -1.84 11.92 16.23
CA ASP A 471 -3.15 12.47 16.56
C ASP A 471 -4.09 12.20 15.37
N PRO A 472 -5.41 12.09 15.59
CA PRO A 472 -6.37 11.98 14.50
C PRO A 472 -6.29 13.15 13.53
N VAL A 473 -6.29 12.86 12.24
CA VAL A 473 -6.20 13.84 11.15
C VAL A 473 -7.34 13.65 10.17
N LEU A 474 -7.99 14.74 9.77
CA LEU A 474 -8.95 14.73 8.68
C LEU A 474 -8.23 15.03 7.37
N ASP A 475 -8.03 14.01 6.54
CA ASP A 475 -7.43 14.13 5.21
C ASP A 475 -8.51 14.57 4.20
N VAL A 476 -8.30 15.72 3.57
CA VAL A 476 -9.20 16.27 2.55
C VAL A 476 -8.44 16.40 1.24
N THR A 477 -8.77 15.56 0.25
CA THR A 477 -8.07 15.51 -1.04
C THR A 477 -9.06 15.80 -2.18
N LEU A 478 -8.83 16.91 -2.88
CA LEU A 478 -9.51 17.22 -4.14
C LEU A 478 -8.74 16.57 -5.28
N ASN A 479 -9.29 15.47 -5.81
CA ASN A 479 -8.71 14.72 -6.91
C ASN A 479 -9.02 15.38 -8.25
N LEU A 480 -7.97 15.65 -9.02
CA LEU A 480 -8.00 16.41 -10.27
C LEU A 480 -7.31 15.66 -11.41
N THR A 481 -7.23 14.33 -11.31
CA THR A 481 -6.51 13.48 -12.27
C THR A 481 -7.35 13.28 -13.54
N PRO A 482 -6.98 13.85 -14.70
CA PRO A 482 -7.81 13.75 -15.90
C PRO A 482 -7.90 12.32 -16.44
N ASP A 483 -9.08 11.88 -16.87
CA ASP A 483 -9.26 10.57 -17.50
C ASP A 483 -8.59 10.53 -18.89
N VAL A 484 -7.35 10.04 -18.96
CA VAL A 484 -6.54 10.01 -20.19
C VAL A 484 -7.19 9.23 -21.35
N VAL A 485 -8.11 8.32 -21.04
CA VAL A 485 -8.73 7.42 -22.02
C VAL A 485 -10.00 8.02 -22.62
N LYS A 486 -10.79 8.75 -21.82
CA LYS A 486 -12.10 9.30 -22.21
C LYS A 486 -12.14 10.06 -23.54
N PRO A 487 -11.19 10.97 -23.88
CA PRO A 487 -11.22 11.65 -25.18
C PRO A 487 -11.21 10.68 -26.38
N SER A 488 -10.46 9.59 -26.27
CA SER A 488 -10.34 8.57 -27.33
C SER A 488 -11.62 7.73 -27.46
N LEU A 489 -12.26 7.39 -26.33
CA LEU A 489 -13.51 6.63 -26.33
C LEU A 489 -14.71 7.45 -26.80
N GLU A 490 -14.77 8.75 -26.47
CA GLU A 490 -15.86 9.64 -26.89
C GLU A 490 -15.82 9.97 -28.39
N GLU A 491 -14.64 10.16 -28.97
CA GLU A 491 -14.51 10.39 -30.43
C GLU A 491 -15.01 9.17 -31.23
N GLU A 492 -14.76 7.95 -30.74
CA GLU A 492 -15.29 6.73 -31.36
C GLU A 492 -16.83 6.67 -31.30
N ARG A 493 -17.44 7.01 -30.15
CA ARG A 493 -18.91 7.05 -30.02
C ARG A 493 -19.54 8.02 -31.02
N LYS A 494 -18.88 9.15 -31.28
CA LYS A 494 -19.30 10.14 -32.31
C LYS A 494 -19.10 9.62 -33.74
N ALA A 495 -18.14 8.72 -33.98
CA ALA A 495 -17.87 8.13 -35.29
C ALA A 495 -18.89 7.04 -35.71
N GLY A 496 -19.66 6.48 -34.76
CA GLY A 496 -20.77 5.55 -34.99
C GLY A 496 -20.39 4.19 -35.62
N PRO A 497 -21.27 3.17 -35.56
CA PRO A 497 -21.03 1.92 -36.27
C PRO A 497 -21.02 2.18 -37.78
N ARG A 498 -19.92 1.89 -38.47
CA ARG A 498 -19.91 1.84 -39.94
C ARG A 498 -20.77 0.67 -40.39
N GLY A 499 -22.04 0.96 -40.70
CA GLY A 499 -22.96 -0.03 -41.24
C GLY A 499 -22.37 -0.73 -42.48
N LEU A 500 -22.63 -2.04 -42.60
CA LEU A 500 -22.22 -2.93 -43.68
C LEU A 500 -22.78 -2.57 -45.08
N ALA A 501 -23.46 -1.43 -45.23
CA ALA A 501 -24.06 -0.99 -46.48
C ALA A 501 -23.51 0.37 -46.91
N GLY A 502 -22.58 0.36 -47.86
CA GLY A 502 -22.15 1.62 -48.51
C GLY A 502 -20.82 1.58 -49.22
N LYS A 503 -20.68 0.73 -50.25
CA LYS A 503 -19.69 1.00 -51.32
C LYS A 503 -20.12 2.28 -52.06
N ALA A 504 -19.76 3.45 -51.52
CA ALA A 504 -19.83 4.71 -52.23
C ALA A 504 -18.41 5.30 -52.36
N LYS A 505 -18.02 5.50 -53.63
CA LYS A 505 -16.76 6.05 -54.12
C LYS A 505 -16.25 7.24 -53.29
N LYS A 506 -15.03 7.14 -52.75
CA LYS A 506 -14.23 8.30 -52.32
C LYS A 506 -14.00 9.21 -53.53
N VAL A 507 -14.64 10.38 -53.54
CA VAL A 507 -14.21 11.51 -54.37
C VAL A 507 -12.97 12.10 -53.70
N LYS A 508 -11.86 12.15 -54.43
CA LYS A 508 -10.64 12.87 -54.02
C LYS A 508 -10.90 14.37 -54.13
N THR A 509 -11.13 15.04 -53.01
CA THR A 509 -10.90 16.48 -52.87
C THR A 509 -9.67 16.72 -52.01
N ALA A 510 -8.83 17.65 -52.47
CA ALA A 510 -7.52 18.01 -51.93
C ALA A 510 -7.57 18.45 -50.45
N PRO A 511 -6.45 18.37 -49.70
CA PRO A 511 -6.44 18.71 -48.29
C PRO A 511 -6.56 20.22 -48.13
N GLY A 512 -7.69 20.67 -47.59
CA GLY A 512 -7.80 22.00 -47.00
C GLY A 512 -7.03 22.00 -45.69
N ALA A 513 -6.06 22.89 -45.57
CA ALA A 513 -5.30 23.12 -44.35
C ALA A 513 -6.23 23.62 -43.24
N SER A 514 -6.70 22.70 -42.40
CA SER A 514 -7.19 23.00 -41.07
C SER A 514 -6.02 22.83 -40.11
N SER A 515 -5.44 23.95 -39.73
CA SER A 515 -4.54 24.09 -38.58
C SER A 515 -5.34 23.80 -37.31
N SER A 516 -5.48 22.51 -36.97
CA SER A 516 -5.79 22.08 -35.61
C SER A 516 -4.58 21.30 -35.13
N THR A 517 -3.90 21.82 -34.11
CA THR A 517 -2.90 21.13 -33.30
C THR A 517 -3.59 19.91 -32.67
N GLY A 518 -3.73 18.84 -33.43
CA GLY A 518 -4.51 17.65 -33.07
C GLY A 518 -3.61 16.67 -32.36
N THR A 519 -3.73 16.60 -31.04
CA THR A 519 -3.11 15.58 -30.21
C THR A 519 -3.50 14.20 -30.74
N LYS A 520 -2.52 13.35 -31.06
CA LYS A 520 -2.77 11.98 -31.52
C LYS A 520 -3.48 11.22 -30.39
N LEU A 521 -4.61 10.59 -30.69
CA LEU A 521 -5.40 9.82 -29.72
C LEU A 521 -5.01 8.34 -29.69
N LEU A 522 -5.40 7.66 -28.61
CA LEU A 522 -5.21 6.22 -28.43
C LEU A 522 -6.06 5.43 -29.45
N SER A 523 -5.55 4.28 -29.90
CA SER A 523 -6.40 3.30 -30.56
C SER A 523 -7.39 2.68 -29.56
N LYS A 524 -8.51 2.14 -30.05
CA LYS A 524 -9.54 1.51 -29.19
C LYS A 524 -8.98 0.43 -28.26
N LYS A 525 -8.07 -0.40 -28.76
CA LYS A 525 -7.45 -1.46 -27.97
C LYS A 525 -6.62 -0.85 -26.85
N GLN A 526 -5.71 0.07 -27.17
CA GLN A 526 -4.87 0.75 -26.19
C GLN A 526 -5.68 1.52 -25.15
N ALA A 527 -6.76 2.19 -25.58
CA ALA A 527 -7.67 2.89 -24.70
C ALA A 527 -8.32 1.94 -23.68
N LYS A 528 -8.86 0.81 -24.13
CA LYS A 528 -9.46 -0.20 -23.25
C LYS A 528 -8.43 -0.86 -22.32
N ASP A 529 -7.27 -1.22 -22.86
CA ASP A 529 -6.20 -1.84 -22.08
C ASP A 529 -5.71 -0.89 -20.98
N LEU A 530 -5.51 0.40 -21.31
CA LEU A 530 -5.11 1.42 -20.33
C LEU A 530 -6.21 1.69 -19.29
N ALA A 531 -7.49 1.76 -19.70
CA ALA A 531 -8.61 1.89 -18.76
C ALA A 531 -8.64 0.72 -17.77
N GLY A 532 -8.46 -0.52 -18.26
CA GLY A 532 -8.39 -1.70 -17.40
C GLY A 532 -7.26 -1.62 -16.38
N LYS A 533 -6.07 -1.14 -16.76
CA LYS A 533 -4.94 -0.94 -15.83
C LYS A 533 -5.19 0.15 -14.78
N TRP A 534 -5.93 1.21 -15.13
CA TRP A 534 -6.36 2.23 -14.16
C TRP A 534 -7.42 1.69 -13.20
N GLU A 535 -8.37 0.91 -13.70
CA GLU A 535 -9.45 0.30 -12.92
C GLU A 535 -8.94 -0.79 -11.96
N SER A 536 -7.94 -1.58 -12.37
CA SER A 536 -7.34 -2.62 -11.52
C SER A 536 -6.36 -2.09 -10.48
N GLY A 537 -5.86 -0.85 -10.66
CA GLY A 537 -4.82 -0.26 -9.81
C GLY A 537 -3.39 -0.59 -10.24
N ASP A 538 -3.18 -1.33 -11.34
CA ASP A 538 -1.86 -1.73 -11.85
C ASP A 538 -0.99 -0.52 -12.24
N ILE A 539 -1.61 0.60 -12.62
CA ILE A 539 -0.91 1.87 -12.93
C ILE A 539 -0.35 2.54 -11.66
N GLY A 540 -0.86 2.19 -10.48
CA GLY A 540 -0.51 2.87 -9.24
C GLY A 540 -1.16 4.25 -9.11
N GLY A 541 -0.57 5.12 -8.30
CA GLY A 541 -1.10 6.45 -7.99
C GLY A 541 -2.33 6.45 -7.08
N TRP A 542 -2.87 5.29 -6.68
CA TRP A 542 -3.95 5.20 -5.71
C TRP A 542 -3.49 5.56 -4.30
N GLU A 543 -4.42 6.08 -3.50
CA GLU A 543 -4.19 6.45 -2.11
C GLU A 543 -4.71 5.35 -1.19
N CYS A 544 -3.84 4.86 -0.31
CA CYS A 544 -4.09 3.73 0.57
C CYS A 544 -4.13 4.18 2.03
N TYR A 545 -5.06 3.61 2.79
CA TYR A 545 -5.14 3.69 4.24
C TYR A 545 -5.07 2.28 4.80
N MET A 546 -4.16 2.05 5.75
CA MET A 546 -3.90 0.74 6.32
C MET A 546 -3.89 0.81 7.84
N ALA A 547 -4.37 -0.25 8.48
CA ALA A 547 -4.32 -0.41 9.92
C ALA A 547 -2.86 -0.39 10.42
N PRO A 548 -2.62 0.06 11.67
CA PRO A 548 -1.28 -0.01 12.26
C PRO A 548 -0.77 -1.45 12.30
N HIS A 549 0.50 -1.67 11.98
CA HIS A 549 1.12 -3.00 12.06
C HIS A 549 1.56 -3.29 13.51
N GLU A 550 0.96 -4.28 14.18
CA GLU A 550 1.35 -4.70 15.53
C GLU A 550 2.53 -5.71 15.48
N GLY A 551 3.78 -5.27 15.22
CA GLY A 551 4.95 -6.16 15.28
C GLY A 551 6.32 -5.52 15.01
N GLU A 552 7.41 -6.22 15.35
CA GLU A 552 8.83 -5.87 15.04
C GLU A 552 9.28 -6.28 13.62
N GLU A 553 8.35 -6.71 12.76
CA GLU A 553 8.66 -7.07 11.36
C GLU A 553 8.77 -5.83 10.48
N ASP A 554 9.63 -5.90 9.47
CA ASP A 554 9.97 -4.82 8.54
C ASP A 554 8.69 -4.15 7.99
N PRO A 555 8.52 -2.82 8.17
CA PRO A 555 7.38 -2.08 7.64
C PRO A 555 7.18 -2.26 6.13
N ALA A 556 8.20 -2.71 5.39
CA ALA A 556 8.14 -2.97 3.95
C ALA A 556 7.62 -4.37 3.57
N VAL A 557 7.01 -5.14 4.49
CA VAL A 557 6.46 -6.48 4.24
C VAL A 557 4.95 -6.52 4.53
N TYR A 558 4.16 -5.87 3.68
CA TYR A 558 2.72 -6.10 3.64
C TYR A 558 2.41 -7.23 2.65
N GLN A 559 1.62 -8.22 3.05
CA GLN A 559 1.10 -9.20 2.10
C GLN A 559 0.00 -8.54 1.28
N SER A 560 0.29 -8.13 0.05
CA SER A 560 -0.74 -7.59 -0.85
C SER A 560 -1.69 -8.70 -1.30
N GLY A 561 -2.88 -8.74 -0.69
CA GLY A 561 -4.02 -9.49 -1.16
C GLY A 561 -4.55 -8.91 -2.46
N ASN A 562 -4.72 -9.76 -3.47
CA ASN A 562 -5.18 -9.37 -4.79
C ASN A 562 -6.70 -9.03 -4.73
N SER A 563 -7.06 -7.75 -4.55
CA SER A 563 -8.46 -7.30 -4.42
C SER A 563 -9.22 -7.30 -5.77
N GLY A 564 -9.57 -8.49 -6.26
CA GLY A 564 -10.52 -8.66 -7.35
C GLY A 564 -11.94 -8.32 -6.91
N LYS A 565 -12.43 -7.10 -7.21
CA LYS A 565 -13.85 -6.73 -7.01
C LYS A 565 -14.77 -7.68 -7.78
N LYS A 566 -15.57 -8.46 -7.05
CA LYS A 566 -16.71 -9.23 -7.56
C LYS A 566 -17.83 -8.24 -7.89
N ALA A 567 -18.17 -8.10 -9.17
CA ALA A 567 -19.22 -7.22 -9.64
C ALA A 567 -20.60 -7.68 -9.14
N THR A 568 -21.29 -6.85 -8.38
CA THR A 568 -22.72 -6.99 -8.08
C THR A 568 -23.52 -6.26 -9.16
N ASN A 569 -24.10 -7.03 -10.09
CA ASN A 569 -25.11 -6.51 -11.01
C ASN A 569 -26.43 -6.35 -10.25
N GLY A 570 -26.81 -5.10 -9.96
CA GLY A 570 -28.19 -4.75 -9.66
C GLY A 570 -28.92 -4.43 -10.96
N GLU A 571 -29.86 -5.29 -11.39
CA GLU A 571 -30.85 -4.97 -12.41
C GLU A 571 -32.14 -4.51 -11.74
N GLU A 572 -32.58 -3.30 -12.08
CA GLU A 572 -33.94 -2.82 -11.86
C GLU A 572 -34.93 -3.57 -12.78
N GLY A 573 -36.09 -3.94 -12.24
CA GLY A 573 -37.19 -4.52 -13.01
C GLY A 573 -38.52 -4.40 -12.28
N ASP A 574 -39.25 -3.32 -12.58
CA ASP A 574 -40.61 -3.02 -12.15
C ASP A 574 -41.63 -3.78 -13.02
N ALA A 575 -42.53 -4.59 -12.46
CA ALA A 575 -43.76 -5.06 -13.13
C ALA A 575 -44.81 -5.66 -12.16
N GLU A 576 -46.00 -5.04 -12.16
CA GLU A 576 -47.24 -5.46 -11.49
C GLU A 576 -47.77 -6.84 -11.96
N MET A 577 -48.27 -7.69 -11.03
CA MET A 577 -49.59 -8.35 -11.19
C MET A 577 -50.13 -9.08 -9.94
N LYS A 578 -51.36 -8.68 -9.56
CA LYS A 578 -52.54 -9.43 -9.07
C LYS A 578 -52.44 -10.55 -8.02
N VAL A 579 -53.18 -10.27 -6.94
CA VAL A 579 -53.81 -11.15 -5.95
C VAL A 579 -54.85 -12.11 -6.60
N VAL A 580 -54.80 -13.41 -6.26
CA VAL A 580 -55.95 -14.32 -6.11
C VAL A 580 -55.63 -15.40 -5.06
N ASP A 581 -56.60 -15.62 -4.17
CA ASP A 581 -56.67 -16.58 -3.03
C ASP A 581 -56.39 -18.06 -3.33
N GLY A 582 -55.99 -18.78 -2.27
CA GLY A 582 -56.14 -20.22 -2.13
C GLY A 582 -55.50 -20.77 -0.84
N GLU A 583 -56.32 -21.06 0.16
CA GLU A 583 -55.99 -21.72 1.44
C GLU A 583 -55.56 -23.19 1.24
N GLU A 584 -54.59 -23.68 2.02
CA GLU A 584 -54.70 -24.86 2.93
C GLU A 584 -53.32 -25.48 3.31
N GLU A 585 -53.16 -25.55 4.64
CA GLU A 585 -52.58 -26.62 5.48
C GLU A 585 -51.06 -26.82 5.63
N GLU A 586 -50.71 -26.90 6.92
CA GLU A 586 -49.42 -27.07 7.58
C GLU A 586 -48.91 -28.51 7.47
N GLU A 587 -47.62 -28.69 7.17
CA GLU A 587 -46.83 -29.80 7.74
C GLU A 587 -45.45 -29.27 8.14
N GLU A 588 -45.14 -29.46 9.43
CA GLU A 588 -43.89 -29.10 10.10
C GLU A 588 -42.75 -30.00 9.59
N GLU A 589 -41.67 -29.41 9.08
CA GLU A 589 -40.39 -30.11 8.94
C GLU A 589 -39.28 -29.34 9.68
N ILE A 590 -38.55 -30.11 10.49
CA ILE A 590 -37.63 -29.70 11.53
C ILE A 590 -36.40 -29.04 10.92
N VAL A 591 -36.20 -27.74 11.20
CA VAL A 591 -34.93 -27.06 10.93
C VAL A 591 -33.98 -27.37 12.10
N GLU A 592 -33.06 -28.31 11.89
CA GLU A 592 -31.84 -28.39 12.70
C GLU A 592 -31.05 -27.10 12.45
N MET A 593 -31.10 -26.20 13.44
CA MET A 593 -30.16 -25.09 13.56
C MET A 593 -28.79 -25.70 13.84
N ILE A 594 -27.98 -25.85 12.79
CA ILE A 594 -26.53 -25.91 12.96
C ILE A 594 -26.14 -24.49 13.39
N GLU A 595 -25.68 -24.40 14.64
CA GLU A 595 -25.04 -23.22 15.18
C GLU A 595 -23.90 -22.85 14.23
N ASP A 596 -23.97 -21.65 13.67
CA ASP A 596 -22.93 -21.08 12.83
C ASP A 596 -21.81 -20.64 13.76
N ASP A 597 -20.92 -21.59 14.03
CA ASP A 597 -19.68 -21.41 14.78
C ASP A 597 -18.77 -20.50 13.96
N GLY A 598 -18.93 -19.18 14.13
CA GLY A 598 -18.15 -18.17 13.43
C GLY A 598 -16.64 -18.36 13.63
N GLU A 599 -16.00 -18.94 12.61
CA GLU A 599 -14.58 -18.79 12.29
C GLU A 599 -14.48 -18.07 10.93
N GLU A 600 -14.80 -16.78 10.92
CA GLU A 600 -14.30 -15.86 9.88
C GLU A 600 -12.95 -15.29 10.35
N ASP A 601 -11.91 -16.12 10.33
CA ASP A 601 -10.52 -15.66 10.28
C ASP A 601 -10.00 -15.83 8.83
N GLU A 602 -10.71 -15.24 7.86
CA GLU A 602 -10.14 -15.01 6.53
C GLU A 602 -9.19 -13.80 6.63
N ASP A 603 -7.89 -14.09 6.69
CA ASP A 603 -6.72 -13.22 6.46
C ASP A 603 -7.03 -11.73 6.14
N PHE A 604 -7.31 -10.94 7.18
CA PHE A 604 -7.44 -9.48 7.04
C PHE A 604 -6.07 -8.88 6.66
N ASP A 605 -5.92 -8.43 5.42
CA ASP A 605 -4.65 -7.92 4.84
C ASP A 605 -4.21 -6.54 5.38
N GLY A 606 -4.96 -5.99 6.34
CA GLY A 606 -4.67 -4.71 6.99
C GLY A 606 -5.09 -3.48 6.20
N VAL A 607 -5.66 -3.62 4.99
CA VAL A 607 -6.08 -2.47 4.16
C VAL A 607 -7.47 -2.00 4.60
N LEU A 608 -7.58 -0.72 4.94
CA LEU A 608 -8.84 -0.09 5.38
C LEU A 608 -9.59 0.58 4.22
N LEU A 609 -8.85 1.32 3.37
CA LEU A 609 -9.44 2.07 2.26
C LEU A 609 -8.44 2.24 1.13
N ASN A 610 -8.88 2.05 -0.12
CA ASN A 610 -8.09 2.32 -1.31
C ASN A 610 -8.87 3.23 -2.28
N LEU A 611 -8.34 4.42 -2.52
CA LEU A 611 -8.94 5.46 -3.36
C LEU A 611 -8.18 5.60 -4.68
N THR A 612 -8.84 5.25 -5.77
CA THR A 612 -8.28 5.41 -7.11
C THR A 612 -8.34 6.87 -7.57
N PRO A 613 -7.32 7.34 -8.33
CA PRO A 613 -7.32 8.70 -8.84
C PRO A 613 -8.52 8.95 -9.75
N SER A 614 -9.21 10.07 -9.51
CA SER A 614 -10.36 10.47 -10.32
C SER A 614 -10.34 11.98 -10.59
N PHE A 615 -11.21 12.42 -11.49
CA PHE A 615 -11.30 13.83 -11.86
C PHE A 615 -12.49 14.52 -11.17
N ASN A 616 -12.23 15.67 -10.56
CA ASN A 616 -13.23 16.53 -9.95
C ASN A 616 -14.02 15.81 -8.83
N THR A 617 -13.31 15.10 -7.95
CA THR A 617 -13.89 14.46 -6.77
C THR A 617 -13.20 14.96 -5.51
N LEU A 618 -13.94 15.06 -4.40
CA LEU A 618 -13.39 15.41 -3.09
C LEU A 618 -13.51 14.19 -2.18
N SER A 619 -12.38 13.62 -1.76
CA SER A 619 -12.35 12.61 -0.71
C SER A 619 -12.09 13.28 0.63
N VAL A 620 -12.87 12.91 1.63
CA VAL A 620 -12.71 13.33 3.02
C VAL A 620 -12.62 12.06 3.84
N VAL A 621 -11.51 11.86 4.55
CA VAL A 621 -11.23 10.64 5.30
C VAL A 621 -10.74 11.03 6.70
N LEU A 622 -11.41 10.55 7.74
CA LEU A 622 -10.92 10.63 9.11
C LEU A 622 -9.89 9.51 9.31
N ARG A 623 -8.67 9.89 9.67
CA ARG A 623 -7.57 8.97 9.93
C ARG A 623 -7.21 9.01 11.41
N ASP A 624 -7.40 7.87 12.07
CA ASP A 624 -7.06 7.70 13.49
C ASP A 624 -5.55 7.60 13.73
N GLU A 625 -5.16 7.65 15.01
CA GLU A 625 -3.78 7.48 15.45
C GLU A 625 -3.21 6.14 14.94
N GLY A 626 -2.00 6.19 14.38
CA GLY A 626 -1.30 4.99 13.91
C GLY A 626 -1.76 4.44 12.57
N VAL A 627 -2.93 4.85 12.04
CA VAL A 627 -3.36 4.47 10.68
C VAL A 627 -2.38 5.03 9.67
N MET A 628 -1.81 4.13 8.87
CA MET A 628 -0.82 4.46 7.87
C MET A 628 -1.49 4.89 6.57
N ARG A 629 -0.90 5.87 5.89
CA ARG A 629 -1.32 6.30 4.56
C ARG A 629 -0.17 6.44 3.58
N PHE A 630 -0.43 6.19 2.31
CA PHE A 630 0.49 6.51 1.23
C PHE A 630 -0.20 6.64 -0.13
N VAL A 631 0.48 7.29 -1.09
CA VAL A 631 0.13 7.30 -2.51
C VAL A 631 1.10 6.40 -3.24
N LYS A 632 0.59 5.31 -3.83
CA LYS A 632 1.40 4.33 -4.55
C LYS A 632 2.15 4.98 -5.71
N TYR A 633 3.38 4.52 -5.97
CA TYR A 633 4.17 4.92 -7.14
C TYR A 633 3.36 4.86 -8.44
N LEU A 634 3.38 5.95 -9.19
CA LEU A 634 2.66 6.07 -10.47
C LEU A 634 3.55 5.53 -11.60
N ALA A 635 3.15 4.43 -12.23
CA ALA A 635 3.89 3.80 -13.32
C ALA A 635 4.03 4.72 -14.54
N ALA A 636 5.15 4.63 -15.26
CA ALA A 636 5.44 5.42 -16.45
C ALA A 636 4.42 5.20 -17.58
N SER A 637 3.74 4.04 -17.57
CA SER A 637 2.70 3.69 -18.53
C SER A 637 1.35 4.39 -18.28
N ALA A 638 1.19 5.15 -17.19
CA ALA A 638 -0.05 5.82 -16.78
C ALA A 638 -0.69 6.71 -17.86
N GLY A 639 0.13 7.34 -18.71
CA GLY A 639 -0.34 8.23 -19.78
C GLY A 639 -0.63 9.68 -19.35
N GLY A 640 -0.60 9.96 -18.05
CA GLY A 640 -0.84 11.28 -17.47
C GLY A 640 -0.50 11.27 -15.97
N SER A 641 -0.28 12.44 -15.39
CA SER A 641 0.06 12.55 -13.97
C SER A 641 -1.19 12.38 -13.10
N ARG A 642 -1.00 11.92 -11.85
CA ARG A 642 -2.01 12.15 -10.80
C ARG A 642 -1.87 13.59 -10.32
N TRP A 643 -2.98 14.30 -10.27
CA TRP A 643 -3.06 15.68 -9.78
C TRP A 643 -4.05 15.76 -8.64
N ASP A 644 -3.68 16.43 -7.56
CA ASP A 644 -4.59 16.70 -6.45
C ASP A 644 -4.27 18.00 -5.70
N VAL A 645 -5.23 18.47 -4.90
CA VAL A 645 -5.01 19.48 -3.86
C VAL A 645 -5.38 18.85 -2.54
N ILE A 646 -4.43 18.84 -1.59
CA ILE A 646 -4.60 18.18 -0.30
C ILE A 646 -4.49 19.17 0.87
N GLY A 647 -5.42 19.05 1.81
CA GLY A 647 -5.36 19.65 3.14
C GLY A 647 -5.44 18.57 4.21
N GLU A 648 -4.56 18.65 5.20
CA GLU A 648 -4.60 17.79 6.40
C GLU A 648 -5.06 18.65 7.56
N PHE A 649 -6.23 18.36 8.12
CA PHE A 649 -6.88 19.18 9.14
C PHE A 649 -6.77 18.54 10.52
N GLU A 650 -6.38 19.36 11.49
CA GLU A 650 -6.55 19.06 12.91
C GLU A 650 -8.01 19.26 13.28
N ILE A 651 -8.57 18.33 14.03
CA ILE A 651 -10.00 18.28 14.35
C ILE A 651 -10.24 18.34 15.86
N GLY A 652 -11.35 18.96 16.24
CA GLY A 652 -11.96 18.84 17.56
C GLY A 652 -13.27 18.07 17.46
N ALA A 653 -13.59 17.34 18.52
CA ALA A 653 -14.91 16.77 18.74
C ALA A 653 -15.73 17.73 19.61
N ILE A 654 -17.04 17.81 19.35
CA ILE A 654 -17.97 18.42 20.28
C ILE A 654 -18.39 17.30 21.23
N GLU A 655 -18.01 17.41 22.49
CA GLU A 655 -18.68 16.65 23.54
C GLU A 655 -20.10 17.20 23.62
N GLU A 656 -21.06 16.45 23.08
CA GLU A 656 -22.43 16.60 23.55
C GLU A 656 -22.36 16.23 25.03
N GLU A 657 -22.37 17.24 25.91
CA GLU A 657 -22.90 17.04 27.24
C GLU A 657 -24.28 16.42 26.95
N GLU A 658 -24.42 15.09 27.13
CA GLU A 658 -25.73 14.48 27.28
C GLU A 658 -26.44 15.45 28.21
N GLU A 659 -27.47 16.15 27.71
CA GLU A 659 -28.34 16.89 28.59
C GLU A 659 -28.78 15.83 29.60
N GLU A 660 -28.16 15.86 30.79
CA GLU A 660 -28.60 15.10 31.94
C GLU A 660 -30.09 15.36 31.92
N MET A 661 -30.88 14.34 31.54
CA MET A 661 -32.33 14.39 31.52
C MET A 661 -32.68 15.14 32.78
N ALA A 662 -33.14 16.39 32.61
CA ALA A 662 -33.25 17.33 33.70
C ALA A 662 -33.82 16.56 34.87
N GLU A 663 -33.02 16.40 35.94
CA GLU A 663 -33.49 15.77 37.16
C GLU A 663 -34.82 16.44 37.43
N GLU A 664 -35.93 15.72 37.23
CA GLU A 664 -37.20 16.11 37.78
C GLU A 664 -36.93 16.09 39.28
N SER A 665 -36.58 17.25 39.82
CA SER A 665 -36.33 17.47 41.23
C SER A 665 -37.64 17.19 41.94
N GLN A 666 -37.82 15.95 42.37
CA GLN A 666 -38.99 15.58 43.15
C GLN A 666 -38.81 16.17 44.55
N ASP A 667 -39.59 17.21 44.87
CA ASP A 667 -39.64 17.98 46.13
C ASP A 667 -40.08 17.18 47.37
N HIS A 668 -39.65 15.92 47.52
CA HIS A 668 -39.95 15.13 48.71
C HIS A 668 -38.66 14.64 49.38
N GLU A 669 -38.53 14.89 50.68
CA GLU A 669 -37.42 14.39 51.48
C GLU A 669 -37.39 12.85 51.44
N LEU A 670 -36.32 12.30 50.88
CA LEU A 670 -36.03 10.86 50.93
C LEU A 670 -35.89 10.42 52.39
N ARG A 671 -36.90 9.71 52.90
CA ARG A 671 -36.83 9.08 54.22
C ARG A 671 -35.75 8.00 54.22
N LYS A 672 -34.77 8.14 55.11
CA LYS A 672 -33.83 7.06 55.45
C LYS A 672 -34.61 5.84 55.88
N THR A 673 -34.62 4.82 55.02
CA THR A 673 -35.29 3.55 55.27
C THR A 673 -34.21 2.53 55.58
N ILE A 674 -34.34 1.87 56.73
CA ILE A 674 -33.35 0.92 57.27
C ILE A 674 -33.62 -0.52 56.81
N GLU A 675 -34.66 -0.70 55.98
CA GLU A 675 -35.00 -1.95 55.32
C GLU A 675 -34.44 -1.98 53.90
N MET A 676 -33.71 -3.04 53.57
CA MET A 676 -33.27 -3.34 52.21
C MET A 676 -34.12 -4.46 51.60
N ALA A 677 -34.50 -4.31 50.34
CA ALA A 677 -35.16 -5.36 49.56
C ALA A 677 -34.12 -6.14 48.74
N PHE A 678 -34.13 -7.46 48.89
CA PHE A 678 -33.24 -8.38 48.21
C PHE A 678 -34.03 -9.35 47.33
N ILE A 679 -33.40 -9.88 46.28
CA ILE A 679 -33.91 -11.00 45.49
C ILE A 679 -32.88 -12.13 45.50
N CYS A 680 -33.30 -13.32 45.93
CA CYS A 680 -32.38 -14.45 45.99
C CYS A 680 -32.13 -15.03 44.59
N LYS A 681 -30.87 -15.08 44.14
CA LYS A 681 -30.54 -15.66 42.82
C LYS A 681 -30.90 -17.14 42.69
N LYS A 682 -30.85 -17.91 43.79
CA LYS A 682 -31.12 -19.35 43.80
C LYS A 682 -32.61 -19.70 43.70
N CYS A 683 -33.48 -19.00 44.42
CA CYS A 683 -34.93 -19.28 44.42
C CYS A 683 -35.79 -18.21 43.73
N ARG A 684 -35.18 -17.13 43.25
CA ARG A 684 -35.80 -15.97 42.57
C ARG A 684 -36.92 -15.27 43.36
N LYS A 685 -37.02 -15.52 44.67
CA LYS A 685 -38.00 -14.86 45.55
C LYS A 685 -37.40 -13.60 46.17
N ALA A 686 -38.19 -12.53 46.17
CA ALA A 686 -37.85 -11.29 46.84
C ALA A 686 -38.17 -11.37 48.34
N PHE A 687 -37.30 -10.82 49.17
CA PHE A 687 -37.48 -10.71 50.62
C PHE A 687 -36.90 -9.38 51.10
N ARG A 688 -37.29 -8.92 52.29
CA ARG A 688 -36.81 -7.65 52.87
C ARG A 688 -36.08 -7.92 54.17
N LYS A 689 -35.07 -7.10 54.46
CA LYS A 689 -34.29 -7.21 55.69
C LYS A 689 -34.07 -5.86 56.34
N ASP A 690 -34.38 -5.77 57.63
CA ASP A 690 -34.07 -4.62 58.47
C ASP A 690 -32.60 -4.70 58.89
N LEU A 691 -31.82 -3.67 58.57
CA LEU A 691 -30.38 -3.60 58.87
C LEU A 691 -30.08 -3.15 60.30
N THR A 692 -31.09 -2.78 61.10
CA THR A 692 -30.87 -2.39 62.51
C THR A 692 -30.55 -3.60 63.41
N GLN A 693 -30.97 -4.80 63.01
CA GLN A 693 -30.73 -6.05 63.70
C GLN A 693 -30.19 -7.05 62.68
N TYR A 694 -28.88 -7.24 62.67
CA TYR A 694 -28.18 -8.13 61.75
C TYR A 694 -27.49 -9.25 62.54
N GLU A 695 -28.05 -10.45 62.46
CA GLU A 695 -27.53 -11.65 63.13
C GLU A 695 -27.00 -12.68 62.10
N GLU A 696 -26.22 -13.68 62.51
CA GLU A 696 -25.62 -14.66 61.58
C GLU A 696 -26.67 -15.44 60.74
N SER A 697 -27.89 -15.61 61.26
CA SER A 697 -29.00 -16.20 60.48
C SER A 697 -29.46 -15.35 59.30
N ASP A 698 -29.14 -14.07 59.34
CA ASP A 698 -29.58 -13.07 58.37
C ASP A 698 -28.69 -13.04 57.13
N GLU A 699 -27.59 -13.76 57.17
CA GLU A 699 -26.69 -13.96 56.05
C GLU A 699 -27.24 -14.96 55.02
N PHE A 700 -28.37 -15.59 55.34
CA PHE A 700 -29.01 -16.62 54.52
C PHE A 700 -30.37 -16.16 54.00
N CYS A 701 -30.70 -16.57 52.77
CA CYS A 701 -32.02 -16.31 52.22
C CYS A 701 -33.10 -17.08 53.02
N PRO A 702 -34.16 -16.42 53.52
CA PRO A 702 -35.18 -17.06 54.36
C PRO A 702 -36.04 -18.10 53.63
N HIS A 703 -35.94 -18.20 52.29
CA HIS A 703 -36.75 -19.10 51.48
C HIS A 703 -36.02 -20.38 51.04
N CYS A 704 -34.69 -20.36 50.94
CA CYS A 704 -33.93 -21.50 50.43
C CYS A 704 -32.54 -21.67 51.06
N ASP A 705 -32.29 -20.96 52.17
CA ASP A 705 -31.09 -21.06 52.98
C ASP A 705 -29.78 -20.83 52.21
N ASN A 706 -29.85 -19.96 51.20
CA ASN A 706 -28.69 -19.58 50.41
C ASN A 706 -27.90 -18.50 51.14
N HIS A 707 -26.69 -18.83 51.61
CA HIS A 707 -25.74 -17.86 52.18
C HIS A 707 -25.34 -16.86 51.11
N TYR A 708 -25.53 -15.57 51.36
CA TYR A 708 -25.25 -14.49 50.40
C TYR A 708 -24.22 -13.47 50.90
N VAL A 709 -23.68 -13.68 52.09
CA VAL A 709 -22.65 -12.84 52.71
C VAL A 709 -21.31 -13.55 52.59
N ILE A 710 -20.29 -12.87 52.09
CA ILE A 710 -18.99 -13.49 51.77
C ILE A 710 -17.94 -12.92 52.73
N ASP A 711 -17.18 -13.79 53.39
CA ASP A 711 -16.10 -13.39 54.30
C ASP A 711 -14.98 -12.65 53.57
N ALA A 712 -14.55 -11.53 54.14
CA ALA A 712 -13.43 -10.75 53.62
C ALA A 712 -12.10 -11.50 53.81
N LYS A 713 -11.41 -11.84 52.71
CA LYS A 713 -10.06 -12.41 52.77
C LYS A 713 -9.03 -11.32 53.07
N THR A 714 -8.28 -11.46 54.16
CA THR A 714 -7.13 -10.59 54.46
C THR A 714 -5.88 -11.05 53.72
N PRO A 715 -5.12 -10.15 53.07
CA PRO A 715 -3.95 -10.53 52.28
C PRO A 715 -2.77 -10.95 53.18
N GLN A 716 -2.19 -12.12 52.90
CA GLN A 716 -0.88 -12.51 53.44
C GLN A 716 0.23 -11.83 52.63
N ALA A 717 1.18 -11.18 53.30
CA ALA A 717 2.28 -10.48 52.66
C ALA A 717 3.23 -11.47 51.97
N VAL A 718 3.22 -11.47 50.64
CA VAL A 718 4.21 -12.13 49.78
C VAL A 718 5.03 -11.02 49.12
N LEU A 719 6.36 -11.12 49.21
CA LEU A 719 7.28 -10.16 48.59
C LEU A 719 7.36 -10.39 47.07
N SER A 720 6.81 -9.47 46.29
CA SER A 720 7.20 -9.26 44.89
C SER A 720 6.85 -7.83 44.42
N VAL A 721 7.84 -7.22 43.77
CA VAL A 721 7.95 -5.98 42.98
C VAL A 721 6.73 -5.06 42.87
N GLU A 722 6.97 -3.79 43.21
CA GLU A 722 6.04 -2.66 43.37
C GLU A 722 5.10 -2.41 42.18
N GLY A 723 3.79 -2.36 42.46
CA GLY A 723 2.72 -1.80 41.63
C GLY A 723 1.70 -1.07 42.52
N GLU A 724 1.05 -0.02 42.02
CA GLU A 724 0.23 0.94 42.78
C GLU A 724 -1.13 0.39 43.33
N ASP A 725 -1.77 1.15 44.23
CA ASP A 725 -2.94 0.79 45.06
C ASP A 725 -4.13 0.19 44.26
N ALA A 726 -4.57 -1.01 44.63
CA ALA A 726 -5.65 -1.77 43.99
C ALA A 726 -7.06 -1.15 44.08
N ARG A 727 -7.21 0.01 44.72
CA ARG A 727 -8.44 0.84 44.66
C ARG A 727 -8.46 1.81 43.48
N VAL A 728 -7.32 2.01 42.83
CA VAL A 728 -7.15 2.91 41.69
C VAL A 728 -7.03 2.12 40.38
N ASP A 729 -6.44 0.92 40.41
CA ASP A 729 -6.38 0.01 39.26
C ASP A 729 -6.88 -1.40 39.62
N ASN A 730 -8.00 -1.80 39.02
CA ASN A 730 -8.67 -3.09 39.25
C ASN A 730 -8.26 -4.19 38.26
N ARG A 731 -7.35 -3.90 37.32
CA ARG A 731 -6.90 -4.84 36.27
C ARG A 731 -6.19 -6.09 36.78
N MET A 732 -5.70 -6.09 38.02
CA MET A 732 -4.94 -7.20 38.63
C MET A 732 -5.79 -8.12 39.52
N LEU A 733 -7.11 -7.89 39.64
CA LEU A 733 -8.02 -8.71 40.45
C LEU A 733 -8.96 -9.55 39.57
N ARG A 734 -8.85 -10.88 39.70
CA ARG A 734 -9.62 -11.86 38.92
C ARG A 734 -11.02 -12.09 39.53
N ASP A 735 -12.09 -11.77 38.79
CA ASP A 735 -13.48 -12.13 39.15
C ASP A 735 -13.93 -13.38 38.38
N ASP A 736 -14.10 -14.49 39.09
CA ASP A 736 -14.42 -15.81 38.50
C ASP A 736 -15.87 -15.94 37.99
N ARG A 737 -16.66 -14.85 37.99
CA ARG A 737 -18.09 -14.85 37.58
C ARG A 737 -18.36 -14.27 36.18
N VAL A 738 -17.35 -13.73 35.51
CA VAL A 738 -17.45 -13.16 34.16
C VAL A 738 -17.00 -14.20 33.14
N LYS A 739 -17.83 -14.52 32.13
CA LYS A 739 -17.40 -15.28 30.95
C LYS A 739 -16.51 -14.36 30.11
N TYR A 740 -15.26 -14.75 29.90
CA TYR A 740 -14.18 -13.88 29.44
C TYR A 740 -13.97 -13.96 27.91
N ASP A 741 -13.63 -12.82 27.29
CA ASP A 741 -13.39 -12.61 25.85
C ASP A 741 -11.88 -12.70 25.52
N PRO A 742 -11.43 -13.60 24.61
CA PRO A 742 -10.02 -13.80 24.27
C PRO A 742 -9.30 -12.57 23.71
N ARG A 743 -10.02 -11.54 23.23
CA ARG A 743 -9.42 -10.35 22.61
C ARG A 743 -8.86 -9.33 23.62
N LYS A 744 -9.09 -9.51 24.93
CA LYS A 744 -8.82 -8.48 25.96
C LYS A 744 -7.89 -8.87 27.12
N ASP A 745 -7.42 -10.13 27.27
CA ASP A 745 -6.47 -10.51 28.34
C ASP A 745 -5.06 -10.85 27.85
N PHE A 746 -4.06 -10.20 28.45
CA PHE A 746 -2.64 -10.36 28.14
C PHE A 746 -2.08 -11.73 28.58
N TYR A 747 -2.59 -12.30 29.68
CA TYR A 747 -1.98 -13.49 30.30
C TYR A 747 -2.36 -14.81 29.61
N PHE A 748 -3.53 -14.89 28.98
CA PHE A 748 -3.97 -16.09 28.24
C PHE A 748 -3.50 -16.12 26.78
N ARG A 749 -3.17 -14.97 26.16
CA ARG A 749 -2.52 -14.89 24.84
C ARG A 749 -1.16 -15.60 24.84
N ARG A 750 -0.45 -15.62 25.97
CA ARG A 750 0.83 -16.33 26.12
C ARG A 750 0.69 -17.86 26.23
N VAL A 751 -0.47 -18.35 26.70
CA VAL A 751 -0.77 -19.79 26.74
C VAL A 751 -1.26 -20.28 25.38
N ALA A 752 -2.11 -19.48 24.69
CA ALA A 752 -2.53 -19.75 23.31
C ALA A 752 -1.36 -19.65 22.30
N ALA A 753 -0.42 -18.72 22.49
CA ALA A 753 0.82 -18.65 21.71
C ALA A 753 1.73 -19.87 21.92
N GLN A 754 1.74 -20.45 23.13
CA GLN A 754 2.50 -21.68 23.40
C GLN A 754 1.79 -22.96 22.91
N GLU A 755 0.48 -22.92 22.69
CA GLU A 755 -0.29 -24.02 22.10
C GLU A 755 -0.33 -23.99 20.56
N THR A 756 -0.16 -22.81 19.95
CA THR A 756 -0.03 -22.61 18.49
C THR A 756 1.39 -22.78 17.94
N GLU A 757 2.40 -22.90 18.81
CA GLU A 757 3.79 -23.28 18.46
C GLU A 757 3.99 -24.80 18.23
N ARG A 758 2.92 -25.61 18.23
CA ARG A 758 3.00 -26.99 17.73
C ARG A 758 2.86 -27.00 16.21
N ILE A 759 4.02 -27.15 15.58
CA ILE A 759 4.25 -27.78 14.27
C ILE A 759 3.04 -28.60 13.84
N ASP A 760 2.42 -28.21 12.73
CA ASP A 760 1.47 -28.99 11.94
C ASP A 760 1.97 -30.45 11.83
N GLU A 761 1.35 -31.36 12.59
CA GLU A 761 1.52 -32.81 12.43
C GLU A 761 0.80 -33.28 11.16
N GLY A 762 1.21 -32.78 10.00
CA GLY A 762 0.48 -33.09 8.76
C GLY A 762 0.91 -32.40 7.48
N GLY A 763 1.84 -31.43 7.53
CA GLY A 763 2.26 -30.65 6.35
C GLY A 763 2.78 -31.48 5.17
N TRP A 764 3.20 -30.82 4.08
CA TRP A 764 3.53 -31.40 2.76
C TRP A 764 4.31 -32.74 2.76
N LEU A 765 5.17 -32.97 3.77
CA LEU A 765 5.87 -34.25 3.98
C LEU A 765 4.94 -35.44 4.26
N GLN A 766 3.84 -35.26 5.00
CA GLN A 766 2.86 -36.29 5.28
C GLN A 766 2.00 -36.58 4.04
N ALA A 767 1.62 -35.54 3.28
CA ALA A 767 0.98 -35.69 1.98
C ALA A 767 1.86 -36.47 0.97
N ILE A 768 3.18 -36.27 0.99
CA ILE A 768 4.13 -37.07 0.19
C ILE A 768 4.20 -38.52 0.66
N LYS A 769 4.21 -38.76 1.99
CA LYS A 769 4.18 -40.12 2.55
C LYS A 769 2.89 -40.85 2.19
N ASP A 770 1.74 -40.17 2.23
CA ASP A 770 0.45 -40.76 1.90
C ASP A 770 0.27 -40.98 0.39
N ARG A 771 0.91 -40.14 -0.45
CA ARG A 771 1.05 -40.39 -1.89
C ARG A 771 1.96 -41.59 -2.19
N ALA A 772 3.10 -41.70 -1.51
CA ALA A 772 4.00 -42.85 -1.64
C ALA A 772 3.38 -44.15 -1.11
N ALA A 773 2.47 -44.06 -0.14
CA ALA A 773 1.70 -45.18 0.40
C ALA A 773 0.43 -45.51 -0.40
N GLY A 774 0.14 -44.78 -1.48
CA GLY A 774 -1.00 -45.03 -2.37
C GLY A 774 -2.37 -44.73 -1.76
N LYS A 775 -2.46 -43.80 -0.82
CA LYS A 775 -3.70 -43.40 -0.13
C LYS A 775 -4.40 -42.17 -0.76
N LEU A 776 -3.75 -41.51 -1.72
CA LEU A 776 -4.25 -40.34 -2.43
C LEU A 776 -4.38 -40.63 -3.93
N GLY A 777 -5.45 -40.12 -4.55
CA GLY A 777 -5.72 -40.19 -5.98
C GLY A 777 -4.82 -39.29 -6.83
N PRO A 778 -4.93 -39.35 -8.18
CA PRO A 778 -4.13 -38.53 -9.10
C PRO A 778 -4.35 -37.01 -8.94
N ASP A 779 -5.51 -36.64 -8.42
CA ASP A 779 -6.00 -35.32 -8.07
C ASP A 779 -5.57 -34.87 -6.66
N GLY A 780 -4.94 -35.75 -5.87
CA GLY A 780 -4.47 -35.44 -4.52
C GLY A 780 -5.51 -35.61 -3.42
N LEU A 781 -6.69 -36.15 -3.72
CA LEU A 781 -7.75 -36.42 -2.74
C LEU A 781 -7.64 -37.83 -2.14
N PRO A 782 -8.08 -38.05 -0.88
CA PRO A 782 -8.11 -39.38 -0.26
C PRO A 782 -8.98 -40.36 -1.05
N LEU A 783 -8.46 -41.56 -1.32
CA LEU A 783 -9.11 -42.58 -2.16
C LEU A 783 -10.45 -43.12 -1.60
N ASP A 784 -10.75 -42.87 -0.33
CA ASP A 784 -11.93 -43.41 0.36
C ASP A 784 -13.09 -42.41 0.52
N ALA A 785 -13.05 -41.22 -0.10
CA ALA A 785 -14.18 -40.30 -0.14
C ALA A 785 -15.14 -40.67 -1.29
N ALA A 786 -16.03 -41.63 -1.05
CA ALA A 786 -17.13 -41.91 -1.98
C ALA A 786 -18.13 -40.74 -1.97
N GLY A 787 -18.08 -39.90 -3.01
CA GLY A 787 -19.12 -38.93 -3.30
C GLY A 787 -20.49 -39.59 -3.55
N PRO A 788 -21.59 -38.81 -3.48
CA PRO A 788 -22.94 -39.36 -3.57
C PRO A 788 -23.16 -40.14 -4.87
N VAL A 789 -23.71 -41.34 -4.72
CA VAL A 789 -24.11 -42.26 -5.80
C VAL A 789 -25.61 -42.13 -6.01
N GLY A 790 -26.06 -42.06 -7.28
CA GLY A 790 -27.48 -42.07 -7.60
C GLY A 790 -28.15 -43.41 -7.28
N GLU A 791 -29.48 -43.47 -7.30
CA GLU A 791 -30.26 -44.70 -7.03
C GLU A 791 -29.96 -45.88 -7.98
N ASP A 792 -29.26 -45.63 -9.09
CA ASP A 792 -28.78 -46.64 -10.04
C ASP A 792 -27.37 -47.18 -9.71
N GLY A 793 -26.77 -46.70 -8.61
CA GLY A 793 -25.47 -47.15 -8.10
C GLY A 793 -24.26 -46.61 -8.87
N LYS A 794 -24.41 -45.50 -9.61
CA LYS A 794 -23.31 -44.84 -10.33
C LYS A 794 -22.92 -43.49 -9.72
N PRO A 795 -21.63 -43.10 -9.78
CA PRO A 795 -21.17 -41.79 -9.31
C PRO A 795 -21.81 -40.67 -10.13
N LEU A 796 -22.27 -39.60 -9.48
CA LEU A 796 -23.00 -38.50 -10.12
C LEU A 796 -22.16 -37.66 -11.10
N LEU A 797 -20.83 -37.81 -11.08
CA LEU A 797 -19.89 -37.08 -11.94
C LEU A 797 -18.93 -38.08 -12.61
N ASP A 798 -19.16 -38.36 -13.90
CA ASP A 798 -18.27 -39.20 -14.71
C ASP A 798 -17.27 -38.32 -15.48
N ALA A 799 -16.02 -38.29 -15.02
CA ALA A 799 -14.91 -37.51 -15.60
C ALA A 799 -14.27 -38.16 -16.85
N SER A 800 -14.91 -39.15 -17.48
CA SER A 800 -14.36 -39.87 -18.64
C SER A 800 -14.32 -39.07 -19.95
N ALA A 801 -14.78 -37.81 -19.98
CA ALA A 801 -14.73 -36.94 -21.17
C ALA A 801 -13.39 -36.20 -21.38
N LEU A 802 -12.45 -36.25 -20.42
CA LEU A 802 -11.23 -35.42 -20.46
C LEU A 802 -9.98 -36.10 -21.06
N ASN A 803 -10.07 -37.34 -21.55
CA ASN A 803 -8.94 -38.05 -22.15
C ASN A 803 -9.10 -38.27 -23.66
N GLY A 804 -8.53 -37.36 -24.47
CA GLY A 804 -8.36 -37.51 -25.91
C GLY A 804 -7.11 -36.77 -26.43
N GLY A 805 -6.14 -37.53 -26.95
CA GLY A 805 -4.81 -37.06 -27.39
C GLY A 805 -4.76 -36.21 -28.68
N PRO A 806 -3.55 -36.02 -29.27
CA PRO A 806 -3.21 -34.81 -30.02
C PRO A 806 -3.54 -34.92 -31.52
N ALA A 807 -4.50 -34.13 -32.00
CA ALA A 807 -4.59 -33.72 -33.41
C ALA A 807 -5.63 -32.60 -33.64
N GLY A 808 -5.17 -31.45 -34.12
CA GLY A 808 -5.80 -30.67 -35.20
C GLY A 808 -7.23 -30.10 -35.04
N LYS A 809 -7.29 -28.77 -34.91
CA LYS A 809 -8.21 -27.79 -35.54
C LYS A 809 -9.74 -27.85 -35.29
N GLN A 810 -10.26 -26.60 -35.25
CA GLN A 810 -11.65 -26.13 -35.40
C GLN A 810 -12.54 -26.16 -34.14
N TRP A 811 -12.53 -25.04 -33.43
CA TRP A 811 -13.69 -24.63 -32.62
C TRP A 811 -14.72 -23.99 -33.54
N SER A 812 -15.80 -24.71 -33.79
CA SER A 812 -17.03 -24.21 -34.40
C SER A 812 -18.11 -24.09 -33.33
N LYS A 813 -18.55 -22.84 -33.12
CA LYS A 813 -19.90 -22.39 -32.71
C LYS A 813 -20.67 -23.32 -31.75
N PHE A 814 -20.69 -22.94 -30.47
CA PHE A 814 -21.81 -23.26 -29.60
C PHE A 814 -22.89 -22.19 -29.79
N ASN A 815 -24.15 -22.64 -29.82
CA ASN A 815 -25.37 -21.89 -30.11
C ASN A 815 -26.16 -21.76 -28.80
N ASP A 816 -26.68 -20.56 -28.52
CA ASP A 816 -27.32 -20.15 -27.26
C ASP A 816 -28.76 -20.70 -27.03
N ASP A 817 -29.15 -21.81 -27.68
CA ASP A 817 -30.56 -22.27 -27.70
C ASP A 817 -30.85 -23.51 -26.84
N ASP A 818 -29.92 -24.02 -26.03
CA ASP A 818 -30.10 -25.27 -25.24
C ASP A 818 -29.99 -25.09 -23.71
N LEU A 819 -30.46 -23.98 -23.15
CA LEU A 819 -30.61 -23.84 -21.69
C LEU A 819 -32.05 -23.45 -21.32
N ASP A 820 -32.88 -24.48 -21.23
CA ASP A 820 -34.17 -24.47 -20.54
C ASP A 820 -33.91 -24.50 -19.02
N TRP A 821 -34.28 -23.43 -18.34
CA TRP A 821 -34.12 -23.23 -16.89
C TRP A 821 -35.44 -23.56 -16.16
N SER A 822 -35.79 -24.84 -16.15
CA SER A 822 -36.85 -25.39 -15.30
C SER A 822 -36.26 -26.06 -14.06
#